data_AF-A0A124IFT7-F1
#
_entry.id   AF-A0A124IFT7-F1
#
_cell.length_a   1.000
_cell.length_b   1.000
_cell.length_c   1.000
_cell.angle_alpha   90.00
_cell.angle_beta   90.00
_cell.angle_gamma   90.00
#
_symmetry.space_group_name_H-M   'P 1'
#
loop_
_entity.id
_entity.type
_entity.pdbx_description
1 polymer ?
#
loop_
_entity_poly.entity_id
_entity_poly.type
_entity_poly.pdbx_seq_one_letter_code
_entity_poly.pdbx_strand_id
1 'polypeptide(L)'
;MRTTRTVPARPVLITALAVTAAGSLFLTPHTAGATPQPPVTRDDPALDQRAAQAPASAARRALAATTDPVADDSRGYPREQVLTPDPENPADKSVKLGLTPYHAIAPKLNALQALGDRVSVEVAGRSAGGHRLYLVTVTAPESGRQARAQARMRELIENAPAAAAKSREVKAGYKTPVFINNNIHGNEWEGTDASLKLIEQLATAKDQKTRDLLSHSRLYFNITANPDGRVAGTRANANGFDMNRDFVTASQPEVRAMRQIQIDKQPAVMLDLHGYVNGTLIEPTTPPHGENYEYDLFLKNTYANALRMESAVNGLGYTPEKDGVQPAQIPFRDEEEGWDDWPPIFTPQYAAFHGTVAAHTVEIPLQVNNAAYTSLPESELRRRSAINVDVAGAALRATLDYVRSKRTSIVADQIEVFRRGAAGAAQVAVSEETVPGVPGIGPEDVYTTDFPRAYVIPAGRGAQRSATAAARLVDHLLANDVRVTRAIRAFRLDGRTYAKGSYVVDMRQAKRGMASVLLADGSDISDKVSVMYDISGWSLGRLWGATVEPVRRGSLYGVSARPVSAAAHVGYVAPRGNLRLRLDDAREIAALNSLLRKGISVRQAADGSVIVPGSARAQAAVAARTYDVAFDATTATGTTALHRTRVAAAVTPGELFALREMNFEVTPVSAAVLNAGFDWSAVDVLFVSAGLEYEDLGTAARTALDGFLDDHGLVGRGATGAALNSATGLLAAKPVEGNGDANGVVRMVNSGVLTGGSPDHGFVYAPVWFTDLGPEVRVEQSYAAGNPLVSGHWRPAEDGTGGPADAAGQASVVSGAQAVLFGTEPLFRDHPKGEFAQVGRALFSMAQASGADEESG
;
A
#
# COMPACT_ATOMS: atom_id res chain seq x y z
N MET A 1 -27.10 37.17 66.69
CA MET A 1 -26.88 37.58 65.28
C MET A 1 -26.51 36.31 64.50
N ARG A 2 -27.54 35.51 64.18
CA ARG A 2 -28.00 35.17 62.82
C ARG A 2 -26.89 34.48 61.99
N THR A 3 -26.67 33.16 61.89
CA THR A 3 -27.48 31.91 62.09
C THR A 3 -28.84 31.97 61.37
N THR A 4 -29.13 31.16 60.35
CA THR A 4 -29.37 29.70 60.34
C THR A 4 -29.65 29.28 58.88
N ARG A 5 -29.14 28.15 58.35
CA ARG A 5 -29.65 26.75 58.49
C ARG A 5 -31.08 26.59 57.88
N THR A 6 -31.57 25.55 57.21
CA THR A 6 -31.18 24.15 56.85
C THR A 6 -32.46 23.48 56.26
N VAL A 7 -32.38 22.55 55.30
CA VAL A 7 -32.81 21.09 55.41
C VAL A 7 -34.27 20.80 54.94
N PRO A 8 -34.65 19.56 54.58
CA PRO A 8 -35.05 19.17 53.21
C PRO A 8 -36.35 18.32 53.26
N ALA A 9 -36.43 17.27 52.42
CA ALA A 9 -37.17 16.00 52.56
C ALA A 9 -38.37 15.79 51.60
N ARG A 10 -38.18 14.78 50.71
CA ARG A 10 -39.01 13.59 50.40
C ARG A 10 -40.44 13.51 50.99
N PRO A 11 -41.27 12.51 50.59
CA PRO A 11 -41.60 11.94 49.27
C PRO A 11 -43.14 11.78 49.14
N VAL A 12 -43.71 11.57 47.95
CA VAL A 12 -45.01 10.85 47.86
C VAL A 12 -45.02 9.92 46.66
N LEU A 13 -45.18 8.65 47.04
CA LEU A 13 -45.40 7.43 46.29
C LEU A 13 -46.94 7.28 46.11
N ILE A 14 -47.40 6.28 45.34
CA ILE A 14 -48.80 5.76 45.33
C ILE A 14 -49.71 6.52 44.33
N THR A 15 -50.36 5.95 43.32
CA THR A 15 -50.59 4.55 42.94
C THR A 15 -51.05 4.51 41.49
N ALA A 16 -50.82 3.34 40.89
CA ALA A 16 -51.49 2.82 39.72
C ALA A 16 -53.02 3.00 39.74
N LEU A 17 -53.58 3.24 38.56
CA LEU A 17 -54.89 2.74 38.20
C LEU A 17 -54.80 2.10 36.83
N ALA A 18 -54.90 0.78 36.85
CA ALA A 18 -55.07 -0.05 35.67
C ALA A 18 -56.45 0.22 35.07
N VAL A 19 -56.50 0.48 33.77
CA VAL A 19 -57.68 0.26 32.94
C VAL A 19 -57.24 -0.52 31.72
N THR A 20 -57.66 -1.78 31.69
CA THR A 20 -57.63 -2.66 30.52
C THR A 20 -58.69 -2.20 29.52
N ALA A 21 -58.28 -1.90 28.30
CA ALA A 21 -59.14 -1.95 27.11
C ALA A 21 -58.30 -2.36 25.90
N ALA A 22 -58.85 -3.31 25.15
CA ALA A 22 -58.20 -4.08 24.11
C ALA A 22 -58.02 -3.31 22.78
N GLY A 23 -56.97 -3.70 22.05
CA GLY A 23 -57.00 -3.79 20.59
C GLY A 23 -56.54 -2.57 19.80
N SER A 24 -55.25 -2.54 19.45
CA SER A 24 -54.73 -2.03 18.16
C SER A 24 -53.27 -2.48 18.01
N LEU A 25 -53.02 -3.36 17.05
CA LEU A 25 -51.68 -3.80 16.64
C LEU A 25 -50.93 -2.60 16.03
N PHE A 26 -50.06 -1.98 16.81
CA PHE A 26 -48.93 -1.20 16.30
C PHE A 26 -47.67 -2.00 16.59
N LEU A 27 -47.08 -2.56 15.54
CA LEU A 27 -45.71 -3.07 15.56
C LEU A 27 -44.78 -1.87 15.78
N THR A 28 -44.34 -1.67 17.02
CA THR A 28 -43.20 -0.81 17.31
C THR A 28 -41.93 -1.51 16.82
N PRO A 29 -41.03 -0.80 16.11
CA PRO A 29 -39.75 -1.37 15.74
C PRO A 29 -39.01 -1.75 17.02
N HIS A 30 -38.61 -3.01 17.12
CA HIS A 30 -37.76 -3.47 18.21
C HIS A 30 -36.40 -2.77 18.02
N THR A 31 -36.10 -1.83 18.90
CA THR A 31 -34.73 -1.40 19.16
C THR A 31 -33.98 -2.61 19.68
N ALA A 32 -33.26 -3.30 18.79
CA ALA A 32 -32.26 -4.27 19.18
C ALA A 32 -31.18 -3.51 19.95
N GLY A 33 -31.11 -3.74 21.26
CA GLY A 33 -29.95 -3.32 22.05
C GLY A 33 -28.76 -4.17 21.61
N ALA A 34 -28.03 -3.70 20.61
CA ALA A 34 -26.70 -4.20 20.32
C ALA A 34 -25.84 -3.88 21.54
N THR A 35 -25.24 -4.92 22.13
CA THR A 35 -24.13 -4.71 23.06
C THR A 35 -23.01 -4.08 22.23
N PRO A 36 -22.38 -2.96 22.65
CA PRO A 36 -21.31 -2.36 21.87
C PRO A 36 -20.24 -3.43 21.63
N GLN A 37 -20.04 -3.83 20.37
CA GLN A 37 -18.81 -4.51 20.04
C GLN A 37 -17.67 -3.53 20.30
N PRO A 38 -16.50 -3.99 20.79
CA PRO A 38 -15.33 -3.14 20.79
C PRO A 38 -15.11 -2.63 19.36
N PRO A 39 -14.68 -1.36 19.18
CA PRO A 39 -14.39 -0.82 17.86
C PRO A 39 -13.47 -1.78 17.12
N VAL A 40 -13.61 -1.86 15.79
CA VAL A 40 -12.67 -2.61 14.97
C VAL A 40 -11.28 -2.08 15.33
N THR A 41 -10.50 -2.95 15.97
CA THR A 41 -9.14 -2.63 16.38
C THR A 41 -8.28 -2.64 15.14
N ARG A 42 -7.28 -1.76 15.08
CA ARG A 42 -6.26 -1.73 14.01
C ARG A 42 -5.88 -3.16 13.62
N ASP A 43 -6.10 -3.54 12.35
CA ASP A 43 -6.02 -4.95 11.89
C ASP A 43 -4.60 -5.55 12.00
N ASP A 44 -3.60 -4.68 12.17
CA ASP A 44 -2.23 -5.03 12.50
C ASP A 44 -1.82 -4.25 13.76
N PRO A 45 -1.05 -4.83 14.71
CA PRO A 45 -0.36 -4.01 15.69
C PRO A 45 0.42 -2.92 14.95
N ALA A 46 0.50 -1.73 15.55
CA ALA A 46 1.23 -0.62 14.97
C ALA A 46 2.57 -1.10 14.35
N LEU A 47 3.37 -1.85 15.11
CA LEU A 47 4.67 -2.33 14.63
C LEU A 47 4.67 -3.86 14.46
N ASP A 48 5.21 -4.34 13.34
CA ASP A 48 5.51 -5.76 13.17
C ASP A 48 6.63 -6.13 14.14
N GLN A 49 6.30 -6.93 15.15
CA GLN A 49 7.23 -7.35 16.19
C GLN A 49 8.11 -8.53 15.76
N ARG A 50 7.86 -9.14 14.59
CA ARG A 50 8.61 -10.31 14.12
C ARG A 50 9.66 -9.93 13.09
N ALA A 51 10.84 -10.50 13.25
CA ALA A 51 11.90 -10.35 12.25
C ALA A 51 11.56 -11.12 10.96
N ALA A 52 11.74 -10.46 9.82
CA ALA A 52 11.47 -11.01 8.51
C ALA A 52 12.40 -12.16 8.16
N GLN A 53 11.88 -13.17 7.46
CA GLN A 53 12.63 -14.36 7.05
C GLN A 53 12.59 -14.61 5.54
N ALA A 54 12.08 -13.64 4.78
CA ALA A 54 11.88 -13.80 3.34
C ALA A 54 13.20 -14.18 2.64
N PRO A 55 13.20 -15.18 1.74
CA PRO A 55 14.42 -15.60 1.05
C PRO A 55 14.85 -14.54 0.02
N ALA A 56 16.16 -14.38 -0.18
CA ALA A 56 16.70 -13.43 -1.16
C ALA A 56 16.23 -13.69 -2.61
N SER A 57 15.83 -14.93 -2.93
CA SER A 57 15.22 -15.24 -4.24
C SER A 57 13.87 -14.57 -4.46
N ALA A 58 13.06 -14.39 -3.40
CA ALA A 58 11.75 -13.76 -3.52
C ALA A 58 11.90 -12.26 -3.81
N ALA A 59 12.79 -11.57 -3.10
CA ALA A 59 13.12 -10.17 -3.36
C ALA A 59 13.71 -9.99 -4.77
N ARG A 60 14.63 -10.86 -5.22
CA ARG A 60 15.19 -10.81 -6.58
C ARG A 60 14.12 -10.97 -7.66
N ARG A 61 13.17 -11.90 -7.49
CA ARG A 61 12.06 -12.08 -8.44
C ARG A 61 11.16 -10.85 -8.46
N ALA A 62 10.82 -10.32 -7.29
CA ALA A 62 10.02 -9.10 -7.18
C ALA A 62 10.72 -7.89 -7.84
N LEU A 63 12.02 -7.66 -7.61
CA LEU A 63 12.76 -6.55 -8.23
C LEU A 63 12.96 -6.71 -9.74
N ALA A 64 13.01 -7.95 -10.25
CA ALA A 64 13.19 -8.23 -11.67
C ALA A 64 11.88 -8.41 -12.46
N ALA A 65 10.74 -8.54 -11.78
CA ALA A 65 9.46 -8.82 -12.41
C ALA A 65 8.96 -7.61 -13.20
N THR A 66 8.77 -7.82 -14.50
CA THR A 66 8.12 -6.88 -15.42
C THR A 66 6.61 -7.06 -15.39
N THR A 67 5.87 -5.98 -15.65
CA THR A 67 4.45 -6.03 -15.96
C THR A 67 4.28 -5.94 -17.47
N ASP A 68 3.78 -7.01 -18.07
CA ASP A 68 3.28 -6.96 -19.44
C ASP A 68 1.77 -6.64 -19.41
N PRO A 69 1.23 -5.92 -20.41
CA PRO A 69 -0.21 -5.74 -20.53
C PRO A 69 -0.95 -7.09 -20.54
N VAL A 70 -2.14 -7.13 -19.95
CA VAL A 70 -2.94 -8.35 -19.84
C VAL A 70 -3.58 -8.66 -21.20
N ALA A 71 -2.77 -9.27 -22.08
CA ALA A 71 -3.07 -9.75 -23.42
C ALA A 71 -3.60 -8.72 -24.45
N ASP A 72 -3.60 -9.12 -25.72
CA ASP A 72 -4.09 -8.29 -26.83
C ASP A 72 -5.62 -8.17 -26.80
N ASP A 73 -6.11 -6.98 -26.39
CA ASP A 73 -7.53 -6.62 -26.38
C ASP A 73 -8.21 -6.64 -27.77
N SER A 74 -7.43 -6.79 -28.85
CA SER A 74 -7.95 -6.94 -30.21
C SER A 74 -8.45 -8.35 -30.52
N ARG A 75 -8.02 -9.36 -29.74
CA ARG A 75 -8.52 -10.73 -29.82
C ARG A 75 -9.92 -10.83 -29.22
N GLY A 76 -10.80 -11.49 -29.95
CA GLY A 76 -12.14 -11.86 -29.49
C GLY A 76 -12.12 -12.80 -28.27
N TYR A 77 -13.30 -13.07 -27.72
CA TYR A 77 -13.52 -14.06 -26.66
C TYR A 77 -14.37 -15.23 -27.20
N PRO A 78 -14.10 -16.48 -26.78
CA PRO A 78 -13.14 -16.85 -25.74
C PRO A 78 -11.68 -16.84 -26.21
N ARG A 79 -10.76 -16.61 -25.28
CA ARG A 79 -9.31 -16.76 -25.46
C ARG A 79 -8.89 -18.00 -24.69
N GLU A 80 -8.83 -19.11 -25.39
CA GLU A 80 -8.42 -20.38 -24.81
C GLU A 80 -6.89 -20.50 -24.77
N GLN A 81 -6.37 -21.00 -23.66
CA GLN A 81 -5.02 -21.51 -23.56
C GLN A 81 -4.98 -22.77 -22.70
N VAL A 82 -4.09 -23.70 -23.03
CA VAL A 82 -3.87 -24.91 -22.25
C VAL A 82 -2.86 -24.62 -21.15
N LEU A 83 -3.31 -24.68 -19.90
CA LEU A 83 -2.43 -24.51 -18.74
C LEU A 83 -1.76 -25.85 -18.40
N THR A 84 -0.43 -25.86 -18.29
CA THR A 84 0.27 -26.98 -17.68
C THR A 84 -0.12 -27.11 -16.20
N PRO A 85 -0.36 -28.30 -15.65
CA PRO A 85 -0.56 -28.47 -14.21
C PRO A 85 0.67 -28.02 -13.40
N ASP A 86 0.46 -27.46 -12.22
CA ASP A 86 1.54 -27.24 -11.25
C ASP A 86 1.85 -28.55 -10.50
N PRO A 87 3.07 -28.73 -9.96
CA PRO A 87 3.39 -29.90 -9.14
C PRO A 87 2.45 -30.03 -7.94
N GLU A 88 2.01 -31.26 -7.67
CA GLU A 88 1.20 -31.56 -6.49
C GLU A 88 1.94 -31.17 -5.21
N ASN A 89 1.24 -30.45 -4.33
CA ASN A 89 1.77 -30.07 -3.03
C ASN A 89 0.79 -30.50 -1.93
N PRO A 90 1.04 -31.64 -1.26
CA PRO A 90 0.19 -32.10 -0.17
C PRO A 90 0.27 -31.23 1.10
N ALA A 91 1.28 -30.34 1.19
CA ALA A 91 1.43 -29.40 2.29
C ALA A 91 0.65 -28.08 2.10
N ASP A 92 -0.02 -27.90 0.95
CA ASP A 92 -0.90 -26.75 0.71
C ASP A 92 -2.00 -26.69 1.78
N LYS A 93 -2.03 -25.59 2.53
CA LYS A 93 -2.91 -25.44 3.69
C LYS A 93 -4.39 -25.50 3.35
N SER A 94 -4.78 -25.19 2.11
CA SER A 94 -6.18 -25.27 1.67
C SER A 94 -6.73 -26.69 1.58
N VAL A 95 -5.86 -27.72 1.49
CA VAL A 95 -6.27 -29.14 1.44
C VAL A 95 -7.04 -29.56 2.69
N LYS A 96 -6.56 -29.16 3.88
CA LYS A 96 -7.22 -29.48 5.17
C LYS A 96 -8.64 -28.89 5.22
N LEU A 97 -8.83 -27.72 4.63
CA LEU A 97 -10.11 -27.00 4.57
C LEU A 97 -11.10 -27.61 3.57
N GLY A 98 -10.69 -28.59 2.77
CA GLY A 98 -11.52 -29.16 1.70
C GLY A 98 -11.76 -28.18 0.55
N LEU A 99 -10.90 -27.18 0.40
CA LEU A 99 -10.92 -26.18 -0.67
C LEU A 99 -10.00 -26.59 -1.82
N THR A 100 -10.12 -25.92 -2.97
CA THR A 100 -9.30 -26.22 -4.14
C THR A 100 -7.83 -25.85 -3.87
N PRO A 101 -6.88 -26.81 -3.83
CA PRO A 101 -5.47 -26.50 -3.66
C PRO A 101 -4.88 -25.83 -4.89
N TYR A 102 -3.81 -25.06 -4.71
CA TYR A 102 -3.20 -24.26 -5.77
C TYR A 102 -2.86 -25.10 -7.00
N HIS A 103 -2.26 -26.28 -6.79
CA HIS A 103 -1.88 -27.17 -7.88
C HIS A 103 -3.06 -27.70 -8.70
N ALA A 104 -4.26 -27.73 -8.13
CA ALA A 104 -5.49 -28.16 -8.80
C ALA A 104 -6.21 -27.01 -9.54
N ILE A 105 -5.80 -25.76 -9.35
CA ILE A 105 -6.42 -24.61 -10.02
C ILE A 105 -6.24 -24.69 -11.53
N ALA A 106 -5.02 -24.88 -12.04
CA ALA A 106 -4.78 -24.95 -13.49
C ALA A 106 -5.57 -26.07 -14.20
N PRO A 107 -5.58 -27.34 -13.70
CA PRO A 107 -6.45 -28.38 -14.23
C PRO A 107 -7.94 -28.01 -14.23
N LYS A 108 -8.43 -27.40 -13.15
CA LYS A 108 -9.84 -26.97 -13.04
C LYS A 108 -10.17 -25.85 -14.03
N LEU A 109 -9.27 -24.89 -14.23
CA LEU A 109 -9.42 -23.83 -15.23
C LEU A 109 -9.42 -24.38 -16.66
N ASN A 110 -8.61 -25.38 -16.98
CA ASN A 110 -8.68 -26.09 -18.27
C ASN A 110 -10.06 -26.75 -18.46
N ALA A 111 -10.58 -27.41 -17.42
CA ALA A 111 -11.91 -28.03 -17.49
C ALA A 111 -13.02 -26.98 -17.70
N LEU A 112 -12.94 -25.83 -17.02
CA LEU A 112 -13.91 -24.73 -17.18
C LEU A 112 -13.90 -24.12 -18.58
N GLN A 113 -12.72 -23.98 -19.20
CA GLN A 113 -12.62 -23.55 -20.61
C GLN A 113 -13.31 -24.54 -21.55
N ALA A 114 -13.21 -25.84 -21.28
CA ALA A 114 -13.81 -26.88 -22.12
C ALA A 114 -15.35 -26.98 -22.03
N LEU A 115 -15.99 -26.26 -21.09
CA LEU A 115 -17.45 -26.29 -20.92
C LEU A 115 -18.22 -25.54 -22.03
N GLY A 116 -17.58 -24.60 -22.73
CA GLY A 116 -18.25 -23.81 -23.77
C GLY A 116 -17.45 -22.57 -24.18
N ASP A 117 -18.13 -21.62 -24.81
CA ASP A 117 -17.52 -20.47 -25.49
C ASP A 117 -17.46 -19.17 -24.65
N ARG A 118 -17.60 -19.28 -23.33
CA ARG A 118 -17.74 -18.12 -22.43
C ARG A 118 -16.54 -17.84 -21.54
N VAL A 119 -15.68 -18.84 -21.33
CA VAL A 119 -14.60 -18.78 -20.34
C VAL A 119 -13.27 -18.62 -21.06
N SER A 120 -12.49 -17.63 -20.62
CA SER A 120 -11.12 -17.39 -21.10
C SER A 120 -10.19 -17.34 -19.91
N VAL A 121 -8.99 -17.88 -20.04
CA VAL A 121 -8.03 -17.91 -18.94
C VAL A 121 -6.73 -17.30 -19.43
N GLU A 122 -6.16 -16.40 -18.65
CA GLU A 122 -4.91 -15.69 -18.93
C GLU A 122 -3.98 -15.83 -17.72
N VAL A 123 -2.66 -15.84 -17.96
CA VAL A 123 -1.67 -15.74 -16.88
C VAL A 123 -1.26 -14.28 -16.80
N ALA A 124 -1.70 -13.58 -15.76
CA ALA A 124 -1.49 -12.14 -15.58
C ALA A 124 -0.10 -11.79 -15.02
N GLY A 125 0.65 -12.79 -14.54
CA GLY A 125 1.99 -12.60 -14.01
C GLY A 125 2.45 -13.79 -13.18
N ARG A 126 3.48 -13.54 -12.36
CA ARG A 126 3.98 -14.49 -11.37
C ARG A 126 4.20 -13.81 -10.02
N SER A 127 3.96 -14.54 -8.94
CA SER A 127 4.19 -14.11 -7.57
C SER A 127 5.68 -13.98 -7.23
N ALA A 128 5.99 -13.37 -6.09
CA ALA A 128 7.34 -13.31 -5.54
C ALA A 128 7.90 -14.70 -5.23
N GLY A 129 7.06 -15.70 -4.96
CA GLY A 129 7.41 -17.11 -4.83
C GLY A 129 7.59 -17.84 -6.16
N GLY A 130 7.06 -17.30 -7.26
CA GLY A 130 7.19 -17.83 -8.62
C GLY A 130 5.94 -18.54 -9.17
N HIS A 131 4.85 -18.58 -8.41
CA HIS A 131 3.57 -19.15 -8.79
C HIS A 131 2.87 -18.27 -9.84
N ARG A 132 2.09 -18.88 -10.74
CA ARG A 132 1.31 -18.14 -11.77
C ARG A 132 0.12 -17.43 -11.14
N LEU A 133 -0.16 -16.22 -11.61
CA LEU A 133 -1.36 -15.45 -11.27
C LEU A 133 -2.38 -15.61 -12.40
N TYR A 134 -3.57 -16.14 -12.10
CA TYR A 134 -4.58 -16.47 -13.11
C TYR A 134 -5.70 -15.43 -13.15
N LEU A 135 -5.94 -14.89 -14.35
CA LEU A 135 -7.11 -14.07 -14.64
C LEU A 135 -8.10 -14.88 -15.49
N VAL A 136 -9.34 -14.99 -15.03
CA VAL A 136 -10.42 -15.61 -15.80
C VAL A 136 -11.37 -14.53 -16.30
N THR A 137 -11.65 -14.51 -17.60
CA THR A 137 -12.69 -13.66 -18.18
C THR A 137 -13.91 -14.49 -18.52
N VAL A 138 -15.09 -14.10 -18.01
CA VAL A 138 -16.38 -14.69 -18.36
C VAL A 138 -17.25 -13.66 -19.07
N THR A 139 -17.62 -13.91 -20.33
CA THR A 139 -18.48 -13.04 -21.13
C THR A 139 -19.15 -13.82 -22.27
N ALA A 140 -20.22 -13.27 -22.86
CA ALA A 140 -20.77 -13.85 -24.09
C ALA A 140 -19.76 -13.71 -25.24
N PRO A 141 -19.68 -14.68 -26.17
CA PRO A 141 -18.69 -14.70 -27.25
C PRO A 141 -18.58 -13.38 -28.00
N GLU A 142 -17.35 -12.99 -28.32
CA GLU A 142 -17.05 -11.76 -29.04
C GLU A 142 -16.09 -12.05 -30.19
N SER A 143 -16.46 -11.64 -31.40
CA SER A 143 -15.51 -11.54 -32.51
C SER A 143 -14.42 -10.50 -32.22
N GLY A 144 -13.27 -10.60 -32.91
CA GLY A 144 -12.24 -9.56 -32.82
C GLY A 144 -12.75 -8.15 -33.17
N ARG A 145 -13.77 -8.03 -34.04
CA ARG A 145 -14.41 -6.74 -34.34
C ARG A 145 -15.15 -6.18 -33.12
N GLN A 146 -15.89 -7.03 -32.40
CA GLN A 146 -16.59 -6.63 -31.18
C GLN A 146 -15.58 -6.27 -30.08
N ALA A 147 -14.53 -7.07 -29.89
CA ALA A 147 -13.49 -6.78 -28.91
C ALA A 147 -12.81 -5.42 -29.16
N ARG A 148 -12.44 -5.14 -30.42
CA ARG A 148 -11.91 -3.82 -30.83
C ARG A 148 -12.91 -2.68 -30.64
N ALA A 149 -14.22 -2.93 -30.78
CA ALA A 149 -15.23 -1.91 -30.50
C ALA A 149 -15.31 -1.59 -29.01
N GLN A 150 -15.24 -2.60 -28.14
CA GLN A 150 -15.17 -2.41 -26.69
C GLN A 150 -13.91 -1.63 -26.28
N ALA A 151 -12.75 -1.96 -26.85
CA ALA A 151 -11.50 -1.22 -26.59
C ALA A 151 -11.61 0.26 -27.00
N ARG A 152 -12.16 0.56 -28.19
CA ARG A 152 -12.40 1.95 -28.61
C ARG A 152 -13.38 2.69 -27.69
N MET A 153 -14.43 2.02 -27.22
CA MET A 153 -15.38 2.63 -26.27
C MET A 153 -14.72 2.90 -24.92
N ARG A 154 -13.93 1.97 -24.39
CA ARG A 154 -13.11 2.17 -23.17
C ARG A 154 -12.20 3.38 -23.32
N GLU A 155 -11.40 3.43 -24.39
CA GLU A 155 -10.52 4.56 -24.69
C GLU A 155 -11.29 5.88 -24.82
N LEU A 156 -12.48 5.87 -25.42
CA LEU A 156 -13.32 7.06 -25.53
C LEU A 156 -13.83 7.53 -24.16
N ILE A 157 -14.24 6.59 -23.29
CA ILE A 157 -14.70 6.87 -21.92
C ILE A 157 -13.60 7.59 -21.13
N GLU A 158 -12.35 7.14 -21.22
CA GLU A 158 -11.25 7.74 -20.46
C GLU A 158 -10.63 8.98 -21.14
N ASN A 159 -10.41 8.95 -22.45
CA ASN A 159 -9.68 10.02 -23.15
C ASN A 159 -10.57 11.17 -23.61
N ALA A 160 -11.86 10.93 -23.85
CA ALA A 160 -12.83 11.94 -24.24
C ALA A 160 -14.19 11.74 -23.55
N PRO A 161 -14.24 11.74 -22.21
CA PRO A 161 -15.45 11.42 -21.44
C PRO A 161 -16.67 12.29 -21.78
N ALA A 162 -16.46 13.56 -22.11
CA ALA A 162 -17.55 14.46 -22.54
C ALA A 162 -18.20 14.01 -23.87
N ALA A 163 -17.43 13.39 -24.77
CA ALA A 163 -17.95 12.78 -25.98
C ALA A 163 -18.57 11.40 -25.68
N ALA A 164 -17.94 10.60 -24.82
CA ALA A 164 -18.47 9.30 -24.38
C ALA A 164 -19.88 9.44 -23.75
N ALA A 165 -20.10 10.44 -22.90
CA ALA A 165 -21.40 10.74 -22.27
C ALA A 165 -22.53 10.98 -23.28
N LYS A 166 -22.20 11.43 -24.51
CA LYS A 166 -23.14 11.69 -25.60
C LYS A 166 -23.21 10.54 -26.62
N SER A 167 -22.30 9.56 -26.54
CA SER A 167 -22.19 8.48 -27.50
C SER A 167 -23.34 7.48 -27.37
N ARG A 168 -24.11 7.29 -28.45
CA ARG A 168 -25.13 6.23 -28.54
C ARG A 168 -24.50 4.83 -28.53
N GLU A 169 -23.30 4.70 -29.12
CA GLU A 169 -22.55 3.43 -29.17
C GLU A 169 -22.17 2.99 -27.75
N VAL A 170 -21.62 3.90 -26.93
CA VAL A 170 -21.26 3.58 -25.53
C VAL A 170 -22.48 3.16 -24.73
N LYS A 171 -23.57 3.95 -24.78
CA LYS A 171 -24.80 3.66 -24.02
C LYS A 171 -25.43 2.31 -24.38
N ALA A 172 -25.47 1.99 -25.67
CA ALA A 172 -26.07 0.75 -26.16
C ALA A 172 -25.14 -0.45 -26.05
N GLY A 173 -23.86 -0.28 -26.36
CA GLY A 173 -22.96 -1.38 -26.68
C GLY A 173 -21.82 -1.65 -25.70
N TYR A 174 -21.45 -0.71 -24.83
CA TYR A 174 -20.32 -0.92 -23.91
C TYR A 174 -20.64 -2.00 -22.87
N LYS A 175 -19.85 -3.07 -22.81
CA LYS A 175 -20.06 -4.11 -21.80
C LYS A 175 -19.46 -3.65 -20.48
N THR A 176 -20.24 -3.65 -19.41
CA THR A 176 -19.78 -3.20 -18.08
C THR A 176 -18.68 -4.14 -17.56
N PRO A 177 -17.47 -3.63 -17.30
CA PRO A 177 -16.40 -4.42 -16.71
C PRO A 177 -16.59 -4.56 -15.20
N VAL A 178 -16.53 -5.80 -14.70
CA VAL A 178 -16.61 -6.13 -13.27
C VAL A 178 -15.36 -6.90 -12.89
N PHE A 179 -14.66 -6.45 -11.85
CA PHE A 179 -13.45 -7.13 -11.36
C PHE A 179 -13.69 -7.77 -10.00
N ILE A 180 -13.32 -9.04 -9.86
CA ILE A 180 -13.45 -9.82 -8.64
C ILE A 180 -12.07 -10.31 -8.27
N ASN A 181 -11.55 -9.80 -7.17
CA ASN A 181 -10.27 -10.18 -6.59
C ASN A 181 -10.50 -11.18 -5.45
N ASN A 182 -9.68 -12.22 -5.42
CA ASN A 182 -9.81 -13.29 -4.43
C ASN A 182 -8.45 -13.55 -3.78
N ASN A 183 -8.46 -13.82 -2.47
CA ASN A 183 -7.32 -14.40 -1.76
C ASN A 183 -6.07 -13.52 -1.87
N ILE A 184 -6.23 -12.20 -1.68
CA ILE A 184 -5.13 -11.24 -1.54
C ILE A 184 -4.36 -11.47 -0.24
N HIS A 185 -5.07 -11.84 0.81
CA HIS A 185 -4.47 -12.47 1.98
C HIS A 185 -4.46 -13.97 1.76
N GLY A 186 -3.28 -14.58 1.82
CA GLY A 186 -3.10 -15.98 1.45
C GLY A 186 -3.89 -16.95 2.34
N ASN A 187 -4.04 -16.64 3.62
CA ASN A 187 -4.78 -17.42 4.60
C ASN A 187 -6.29 -17.12 4.65
N GLU A 188 -6.85 -16.53 3.58
CA GLU A 188 -8.29 -16.26 3.40
C GLU A 188 -8.72 -16.89 2.07
N TRP A 189 -9.10 -18.18 2.11
CA TRP A 189 -9.07 -19.06 0.93
C TRP A 189 -10.37 -19.09 0.11
N GLU A 190 -11.51 -18.86 0.75
CA GLU A 190 -12.83 -19.28 0.27
C GLU A 190 -13.34 -18.48 -0.94
N GLY A 191 -12.91 -17.22 -1.10
CA GLY A 191 -13.25 -16.41 -2.26
C GLY A 191 -12.90 -17.10 -3.59
N THR A 192 -11.73 -17.76 -3.64
CA THR A 192 -11.29 -18.55 -4.80
C THR A 192 -12.30 -19.62 -5.19
N ASP A 193 -12.78 -20.42 -4.23
CA ASP A 193 -13.72 -21.51 -4.48
C ASP A 193 -15.13 -20.98 -4.80
N ALA A 194 -15.56 -19.89 -4.18
CA ALA A 194 -16.80 -19.20 -4.54
C ALA A 194 -16.78 -18.70 -5.99
N SER A 195 -15.68 -18.08 -6.40
CA SER A 195 -15.45 -17.62 -7.78
C SER A 195 -15.43 -18.79 -8.77
N LEU A 196 -14.71 -19.87 -8.47
CA LEU A 196 -14.66 -21.06 -9.34
C LEU A 196 -16.04 -21.69 -9.53
N LYS A 197 -16.84 -21.82 -8.45
CA LYS A 197 -18.24 -22.30 -8.52
C LYS A 197 -19.11 -21.38 -9.37
N LEU A 198 -18.97 -20.06 -9.21
CA LEU A 198 -19.74 -19.08 -9.99
C LEU A 198 -19.36 -19.11 -11.48
N ILE A 199 -18.08 -19.24 -11.81
CA ILE A 199 -17.61 -19.37 -13.20
C ILE A 199 -18.25 -20.60 -13.86
N GLU A 200 -18.26 -21.75 -13.17
CA GLU A 200 -18.91 -22.97 -13.67
C GLU A 200 -20.42 -22.78 -13.90
N GLN A 201 -21.11 -22.15 -12.94
CA GLN A 201 -22.53 -21.82 -13.08
C GLN A 201 -22.79 -20.95 -14.31
N LEU A 202 -22.02 -19.86 -14.48
CA LEU A 202 -22.18 -18.94 -15.61
C LEU A 202 -21.81 -19.57 -16.96
N ALA A 203 -20.82 -20.45 -16.99
CA ALA A 203 -20.40 -21.17 -18.20
C ALA A 203 -21.51 -22.10 -18.70
N THR A 204 -22.17 -22.81 -17.78
CA THR A 204 -23.19 -23.83 -18.10
C THR A 204 -24.61 -23.29 -18.19
N ALA A 205 -24.87 -22.07 -17.68
CA ALA A 205 -26.22 -21.53 -17.56
C ALA A 205 -26.95 -21.36 -18.91
N LYS A 206 -28.22 -21.77 -18.92
CA LYS A 206 -29.12 -21.67 -20.08
C LYS A 206 -30.30 -20.72 -19.84
N ASP A 207 -30.34 -20.03 -18.72
CA ASP A 207 -31.42 -19.10 -18.40
C ASP A 207 -31.24 -17.73 -19.07
N GLN A 208 -32.33 -16.98 -19.19
CA GLN A 208 -32.31 -15.67 -19.86
C GLN A 208 -31.55 -14.60 -19.07
N LYS A 209 -31.56 -14.69 -17.74
CA LYS A 209 -30.92 -13.72 -16.85
C LYS A 209 -29.40 -13.76 -17.02
N THR A 210 -28.80 -14.96 -17.08
CA THR A 210 -27.37 -15.13 -17.34
C THR A 210 -26.97 -14.68 -18.74
N ARG A 211 -27.77 -15.01 -19.77
CA ARG A 211 -27.52 -14.54 -21.14
C ARG A 211 -27.50 -13.01 -21.22
N ASP A 212 -28.49 -12.37 -20.59
CA ASP A 212 -28.62 -10.91 -20.52
C ASP A 212 -27.44 -10.27 -19.77
N LEU A 213 -27.01 -10.85 -18.66
CA LEU A 213 -25.82 -10.39 -17.93
C LEU A 213 -24.57 -10.46 -18.83
N LEU A 214 -24.28 -11.62 -19.42
CA LEU A 214 -23.03 -11.83 -20.17
C LEU A 214 -23.02 -11.14 -21.54
N SER A 215 -24.18 -10.80 -22.12
CA SER A 215 -24.25 -9.95 -23.32
C SER A 215 -23.92 -8.49 -23.03
N HIS A 216 -24.03 -8.05 -21.78
CA HIS A 216 -23.86 -6.66 -21.37
C HIS A 216 -22.72 -6.42 -20.38
N SER A 217 -22.00 -7.47 -19.97
CA SER A 217 -20.90 -7.38 -19.00
C SER A 217 -19.69 -8.25 -19.41
N ARG A 218 -18.52 -7.84 -18.93
CA ARG A 218 -17.30 -8.66 -18.91
C ARG A 218 -16.88 -8.84 -17.46
N LEU A 219 -16.82 -10.09 -17.02
CA LEU A 219 -16.51 -10.44 -15.63
C LEU A 219 -15.07 -10.94 -15.58
N TYR A 220 -14.24 -10.31 -14.75
CA TYR A 220 -12.83 -10.62 -14.60
C TYR A 220 -12.58 -11.14 -13.19
N PHE A 221 -12.04 -12.35 -13.07
CA PHE A 221 -11.77 -12.99 -11.79
C PHE A 221 -10.26 -13.20 -11.64
N ASN A 222 -9.63 -12.49 -10.71
CA ASN A 222 -8.30 -12.85 -10.24
C ASN A 222 -8.48 -14.00 -9.23
N ILE A 223 -8.14 -15.23 -9.66
CA ILE A 223 -8.54 -16.44 -8.93
C ILE A 223 -7.79 -16.60 -7.61
N THR A 224 -6.52 -16.20 -7.57
CA THR A 224 -5.71 -16.13 -6.36
C THR A 224 -4.67 -15.02 -6.56
N ALA A 225 -4.82 -13.94 -5.78
CA ALA A 225 -3.88 -12.84 -5.78
C ALA A 225 -2.58 -13.20 -5.05
N ASN A 226 -2.67 -14.02 -3.99
CA ASN A 226 -1.55 -14.45 -3.17
C ASN A 226 -1.34 -15.97 -3.14
N PRO A 227 -0.91 -16.59 -4.25
CA PRO A 227 -0.69 -18.04 -4.26
C PRO A 227 0.40 -18.49 -3.28
N ASP A 228 1.38 -17.64 -2.98
CA ASP A 228 2.47 -17.96 -2.05
C ASP A 228 1.94 -18.11 -0.62
N GLY A 229 1.21 -17.10 -0.15
CA GLY A 229 0.57 -17.12 1.16
C GLY A 229 -0.54 -18.17 1.23
N ARG A 230 -1.25 -18.42 0.12
CA ARG A 230 -2.28 -19.47 0.03
C ARG A 230 -1.74 -20.85 0.37
N VAL A 231 -0.63 -21.21 -0.28
CA VAL A 231 0.02 -22.50 -0.08
C VAL A 231 0.59 -22.59 1.33
N ALA A 232 1.22 -21.51 1.83
CA ALA A 232 1.84 -21.48 3.16
C ALA A 232 0.83 -21.34 4.32
N GLY A 233 -0.38 -20.86 4.05
CA GLY A 233 -1.36 -20.43 5.04
C GLY A 233 -0.94 -19.19 5.83
N THR A 234 -0.32 -18.23 5.15
CA THR A 234 0.07 -16.93 5.70
C THR A 234 -0.72 -15.81 5.02
N ARG A 235 -0.99 -14.72 5.76
CA ARG A 235 -1.61 -13.52 5.19
C ARG A 235 -0.74 -12.91 4.10
N ALA A 236 0.52 -12.67 4.42
CA ALA A 236 1.50 -12.05 3.54
C ALA A 236 1.99 -12.95 2.39
N ASN A 237 2.58 -12.35 1.36
CA ASN A 237 3.21 -13.06 0.23
C ASN A 237 4.60 -13.63 0.61
N ALA A 238 5.34 -14.19 -0.36
CA ALA A 238 6.66 -14.78 -0.12
C ALA A 238 7.75 -13.78 0.35
N ASN A 239 7.52 -12.47 0.20
CA ASN A 239 8.40 -11.43 0.74
C ASN A 239 7.96 -10.94 2.13
N GLY A 240 6.85 -11.42 2.67
CA GLY A 240 6.30 -10.96 3.94
C GLY A 240 5.47 -9.68 3.84
N PHE A 241 5.09 -9.25 2.63
CA PHE A 241 4.25 -8.07 2.44
C PHE A 241 2.77 -8.42 2.56
N ASP A 242 2.02 -7.61 3.30
CA ASP A 242 0.58 -7.48 3.10
C ASP A 242 0.35 -6.73 1.78
N MET A 243 -0.25 -7.43 0.81
CA MET A 243 -0.47 -6.89 -0.52
C MET A 243 -1.63 -5.90 -0.58
N ASN A 244 -2.57 -5.97 0.37
CA ASN A 244 -3.62 -4.96 0.55
C ASN A 244 -3.08 -3.74 1.30
N ARG A 245 -1.76 -3.50 1.29
CA ARG A 245 -1.08 -2.31 1.83
C ARG A 245 -0.03 -1.75 0.87
N ASP A 246 0.06 -2.27 -0.35
CA ASP A 246 1.16 -2.00 -1.29
C ASP A 246 0.70 -1.36 -2.62
N PHE A 247 -0.58 -1.15 -2.90
CA PHE A 247 -1.06 -0.77 -4.26
C PHE A 247 -0.35 0.42 -4.90
N VAL A 248 -0.11 1.50 -4.14
CA VAL A 248 0.57 2.70 -4.65
C VAL A 248 2.08 2.70 -4.46
N THR A 249 2.68 1.83 -3.64
CA THR A 249 4.14 1.59 -3.70
C THR A 249 4.46 0.65 -4.85
N ALA A 250 3.61 -0.35 -5.04
CA ALA A 250 3.67 -1.41 -6.04
C ALA A 250 5.03 -2.15 -6.01
N SER A 251 5.53 -2.43 -4.80
CA SER A 251 6.80 -3.10 -4.57
C SER A 251 6.72 -4.58 -4.97
N GLN A 252 5.55 -5.20 -4.83
CA GLN A 252 5.34 -6.62 -5.08
C GLN A 252 4.81 -6.91 -6.50
N PRO A 253 5.24 -8.02 -7.15
CA PRO A 253 4.83 -8.35 -8.51
C PRO A 253 3.34 -8.68 -8.62
N GLU A 254 2.73 -9.26 -7.60
CA GLU A 254 1.30 -9.55 -7.53
C GLU A 254 0.47 -8.26 -7.58
N VAL A 255 0.88 -7.26 -6.81
CA VAL A 255 0.23 -5.94 -6.74
C VAL A 255 0.37 -5.23 -8.08
N ARG A 256 1.56 -5.27 -8.69
CA ARG A 256 1.77 -4.73 -10.04
C ARG A 256 0.89 -5.42 -11.09
N ALA A 257 0.66 -6.73 -10.99
CA ALA A 257 -0.25 -7.45 -11.86
C ALA A 257 -1.72 -7.05 -11.64
N MET A 258 -2.17 -6.95 -10.37
CA MET A 258 -3.53 -6.47 -10.03
C MET A 258 -3.76 -5.04 -10.51
N ARG A 259 -2.79 -4.15 -10.29
CA ARG A 259 -2.80 -2.79 -10.85
C ARG A 259 -2.98 -2.81 -12.36
N GLN A 260 -2.19 -3.61 -13.08
CA GLN A 260 -2.28 -3.69 -14.54
C GLN A 260 -3.66 -4.21 -14.99
N ILE A 261 -4.23 -5.19 -14.30
CA ILE A 261 -5.60 -5.65 -14.54
C ILE A 261 -6.60 -4.51 -14.39
N GLN A 262 -6.53 -3.74 -13.30
CA GLN A 262 -7.46 -2.63 -13.06
C GLN A 262 -7.32 -1.52 -14.12
N ILE A 263 -6.09 -1.20 -14.54
CA ILE A 263 -5.82 -0.23 -15.61
C ILE A 263 -6.37 -0.74 -16.95
N ASP A 264 -6.01 -1.96 -17.36
CA ASP A 264 -6.36 -2.50 -18.68
C ASP A 264 -7.85 -2.78 -18.81
N LYS A 265 -8.48 -3.26 -17.73
CA LYS A 265 -9.88 -3.71 -17.75
C LYS A 265 -10.86 -2.60 -17.33
N GLN A 266 -10.38 -1.51 -16.75
CA GLN A 266 -11.13 -0.31 -16.37
C GLN A 266 -12.47 -0.64 -15.66
N PRO A 267 -12.44 -1.44 -14.57
CA PRO A 267 -13.66 -1.92 -13.92
C PRO A 267 -14.55 -0.75 -13.49
N ALA A 268 -15.86 -0.92 -13.64
CA ALA A 268 -16.84 0.01 -13.09
C ALA A 268 -17.35 -0.46 -11.73
N VAL A 269 -17.25 -1.77 -11.47
CA VAL A 269 -17.58 -2.42 -10.20
C VAL A 269 -16.47 -3.38 -9.80
N MET A 270 -16.12 -3.40 -8.51
CA MET A 270 -15.09 -4.27 -7.96
C MET A 270 -15.52 -4.94 -6.65
N LEU A 271 -15.17 -6.22 -6.47
CA LEU A 271 -15.18 -6.90 -5.17
C LEU A 271 -13.78 -7.42 -4.86
N ASP A 272 -13.36 -7.23 -3.63
CA ASP A 272 -12.23 -7.92 -3.01
C ASP A 272 -12.76 -8.83 -1.90
N LEU A 273 -12.52 -10.13 -2.03
CA LEU A 273 -13.05 -11.12 -1.07
C LEU A 273 -11.98 -11.49 -0.04
N HIS A 274 -12.34 -11.27 1.23
CA HIS A 274 -11.50 -11.39 2.42
C HIS A 274 -12.13 -12.29 3.49
N GLY A 275 -11.41 -12.51 4.59
CA GLY A 275 -11.92 -13.04 5.86
C GLY A 275 -11.03 -12.69 7.07
N TYR A 276 -11.51 -12.59 8.30
CA TYR A 276 -12.84 -12.95 8.74
C TYR A 276 -13.39 -11.98 9.78
N VAL A 277 -14.57 -11.42 9.50
CA VAL A 277 -15.37 -10.61 10.42
C VAL A 277 -16.73 -11.28 10.59
N ASN A 278 -17.00 -11.84 11.78
CA ASN A 278 -18.27 -12.53 12.01
C ASN A 278 -19.42 -11.52 12.04
N GLY A 279 -20.39 -11.71 11.16
CA GLY A 279 -21.34 -10.67 10.79
C GLY A 279 -21.11 -10.15 9.39
N THR A 280 -20.24 -10.77 8.58
CA THR A 280 -19.94 -10.42 7.18
C THR A 280 -19.87 -8.91 6.93
N LEU A 281 -18.70 -8.31 7.10
CA LEU A 281 -18.51 -6.90 6.83
C LEU A 281 -18.55 -6.64 5.32
N ILE A 282 -19.40 -5.70 4.90
CA ILE A 282 -19.59 -5.31 3.50
C ILE A 282 -19.45 -3.79 3.39
N GLU A 283 -18.37 -3.33 2.74
CA GLU A 283 -18.16 -1.89 2.49
C GLU A 283 -19.35 -1.25 1.77
N PRO A 284 -19.71 0.02 2.07
CA PRO A 284 -18.81 1.14 2.37
C PRO A 284 -18.29 1.26 3.81
N THR A 285 -17.16 1.95 3.96
CA THR A 285 -16.32 2.14 5.15
C THR A 285 -16.84 3.23 6.10
N THR A 286 -16.28 3.31 7.31
CA THR A 286 -16.42 4.47 8.20
C THR A 286 -15.50 5.61 7.75
N PRO A 287 -15.63 6.83 8.31
CA PRO A 287 -14.59 7.86 8.22
C PRO A 287 -13.24 7.39 8.77
N PRO A 288 -12.13 8.05 8.36
CA PRO A 288 -12.06 9.09 7.33
C PRO A 288 -12.11 8.55 5.88
N HIS A 289 -12.57 9.37 4.93
CA HIS A 289 -12.69 8.96 3.52
C HIS A 289 -11.68 9.59 2.59
N GLY A 290 -11.21 8.82 1.59
CA GLY A 290 -10.21 9.28 0.63
C GLY A 290 -10.63 10.56 -0.12
N GLU A 291 -9.88 11.65 0.09
CA GLU A 291 -10.26 13.00 -0.37
C GLU A 291 -10.06 13.25 -1.88
N ASN A 292 -9.42 12.32 -2.60
CA ASN A 292 -8.92 12.54 -3.96
C ASN A 292 -9.74 11.84 -5.07
N TYR A 293 -10.81 11.10 -4.75
CA TYR A 293 -11.74 10.53 -5.74
C TYR A 293 -13.18 11.08 -5.58
N GLU A 294 -14.05 10.81 -6.55
CA GLU A 294 -15.42 11.35 -6.58
C GLU A 294 -16.33 10.55 -5.63
N TYR A 295 -16.25 10.86 -4.33
CA TYR A 295 -16.91 10.10 -3.28
C TYR A 295 -18.44 10.07 -3.40
N ASP A 296 -19.07 11.12 -3.95
CA ASP A 296 -20.52 11.16 -4.21
C ASP A 296 -20.97 10.06 -5.18
N LEU A 297 -20.19 9.83 -6.24
CA LEU A 297 -20.49 8.79 -7.23
C LEU A 297 -20.14 7.39 -6.70
N PHE A 298 -19.09 7.30 -5.88
CA PHE A 298 -18.66 6.07 -5.22
C PHE A 298 -19.70 5.61 -4.19
N LEU A 299 -19.93 6.40 -3.13
CA LEU A 299 -20.80 6.08 -2.01
C LEU A 299 -22.22 5.73 -2.47
N LYS A 300 -22.78 6.48 -3.43
CA LYS A 300 -24.09 6.23 -4.04
C LYS A 300 -24.25 4.78 -4.53
N ASN A 301 -23.26 4.30 -5.27
CA ASN A 301 -23.34 3.00 -5.91
C ASN A 301 -22.86 1.88 -4.98
N THR A 302 -21.81 2.13 -4.19
CA THR A 302 -21.28 1.21 -3.17
C THR A 302 -22.37 0.91 -2.13
N TYR A 303 -22.99 1.91 -1.51
CA TYR A 303 -24.05 1.67 -0.51
C TYR A 303 -25.24 0.89 -1.06
N ALA A 304 -25.72 1.25 -2.26
CA ALA A 304 -26.85 0.57 -2.90
C ALA A 304 -26.55 -0.90 -3.26
N ASN A 305 -25.29 -1.22 -3.59
CA ASN A 305 -24.87 -2.59 -3.81
C ASN A 305 -24.67 -3.36 -2.49
N ALA A 306 -24.15 -2.70 -1.46
CA ALA A 306 -23.96 -3.27 -0.12
C ALA A 306 -25.27 -3.80 0.47
N LEU A 307 -26.35 -3.01 0.41
CA LEU A 307 -27.68 -3.44 0.85
C LEU A 307 -28.20 -4.70 0.14
N ARG A 308 -27.84 -4.89 -1.13
CA ARG A 308 -28.22 -6.09 -1.90
C ARG A 308 -27.40 -7.30 -1.48
N MET A 309 -26.10 -7.10 -1.23
CA MET A 309 -25.23 -8.15 -0.72
C MET A 309 -25.66 -8.57 0.68
N GLU A 310 -25.89 -7.61 1.60
CA GLU A 310 -26.45 -7.85 2.93
C GLU A 310 -27.73 -8.68 2.86
N SER A 311 -28.71 -8.25 2.03
CA SER A 311 -29.97 -8.98 1.86
C SER A 311 -29.76 -10.40 1.35
N ALA A 312 -28.84 -10.61 0.40
CA ALA A 312 -28.55 -11.92 -0.16
C ALA A 312 -27.81 -12.84 0.83
N VAL A 313 -26.86 -12.30 1.58
CA VAL A 313 -26.10 -13.02 2.61
C VAL A 313 -27.03 -13.44 3.75
N ASN A 314 -27.81 -12.50 4.30
CA ASN A 314 -28.80 -12.81 5.34
C ASN A 314 -29.89 -13.76 4.84
N GLY A 315 -30.22 -13.70 3.55
CA GLY A 315 -31.17 -14.60 2.88
C GLY A 315 -30.71 -16.06 2.77
N LEU A 316 -29.43 -16.38 3.06
CA LEU A 316 -28.96 -17.77 3.14
C LEU A 316 -29.54 -18.53 4.35
N GLY A 317 -30.01 -17.80 5.38
CA GLY A 317 -30.69 -18.37 6.54
C GLY A 317 -29.76 -18.94 7.62
N TYR A 318 -28.45 -18.66 7.55
CA TYR A 318 -27.52 -18.97 8.64
C TYR A 318 -27.82 -18.08 9.85
N THR A 319 -27.75 -18.64 11.05
CA THR A 319 -28.02 -17.89 12.30
C THR A 319 -26.93 -18.07 13.36
N PRO A 320 -26.84 -17.17 14.36
CA PRO A 320 -25.88 -17.32 15.45
C PRO A 320 -26.05 -18.63 16.21
N GLU A 321 -27.29 -19.05 16.46
CA GLU A 321 -27.61 -20.22 17.28
C GLU A 321 -27.34 -21.54 16.55
N LYS A 322 -27.55 -21.57 15.22
CA LYS A 322 -27.42 -22.79 14.42
C LYS A 322 -26.04 -22.96 13.84
N ASP A 323 -25.48 -21.88 13.33
CA ASP A 323 -24.31 -21.92 12.45
C ASP A 323 -23.11 -21.15 13.03
N GLY A 324 -23.37 -20.23 13.97
CA GLY A 324 -22.40 -19.30 14.53
C GLY A 324 -22.19 -18.04 13.68
N VAL A 325 -23.09 -17.76 12.72
CA VAL A 325 -22.98 -16.63 11.77
C VAL A 325 -23.88 -15.49 12.23
N GLN A 326 -23.29 -14.32 12.49
CA GLN A 326 -24.04 -13.09 12.74
C GLN A 326 -24.59 -12.49 11.44
N PRO A 327 -25.67 -11.69 11.48
CA PRO A 327 -26.17 -10.97 10.31
C PRO A 327 -25.10 -10.07 9.69
N ALA A 328 -25.16 -9.91 8.36
CA ALA A 328 -24.34 -8.99 7.57
C ALA A 328 -24.36 -7.56 8.15
N GLN A 329 -23.21 -6.88 8.14
CA GLN A 329 -23.04 -5.50 8.61
C GLN A 329 -22.43 -4.61 7.51
N ILE A 330 -22.78 -3.32 7.55
CA ILE A 330 -22.27 -2.29 6.63
C ILE A 330 -21.61 -1.20 7.48
N PRO A 331 -20.26 -1.08 7.50
CA PRO A 331 -19.55 -0.17 8.41
C PRO A 331 -20.06 1.26 8.37
N PHE A 332 -20.24 1.85 7.18
CA PHE A 332 -20.79 3.20 7.03
C PHE A 332 -22.11 3.44 7.79
N ARG A 333 -22.95 2.40 7.93
CA ARG A 333 -24.25 2.48 8.61
C ARG A 333 -24.17 2.07 10.08
N ASP A 334 -23.31 1.11 10.39
CA ASP A 334 -23.38 0.33 11.62
C ASP A 334 -22.22 0.64 12.60
N GLU A 335 -21.22 1.40 12.18
CA GLU A 335 -20.00 1.73 12.94
C GLU A 335 -19.70 3.25 12.88
N GLU A 336 -19.05 3.79 13.91
CA GLU A 336 -18.72 5.23 13.98
C GLU A 336 -17.36 5.53 13.31
N GLU A 337 -16.31 4.80 13.67
CA GLU A 337 -14.94 4.95 13.17
C GLU A 337 -14.19 3.60 13.25
N GLY A 338 -13.04 3.50 12.59
CA GLY A 338 -12.10 2.38 12.76
C GLY A 338 -11.99 1.41 11.58
N TRP A 339 -12.82 1.57 10.55
CA TRP A 339 -12.73 0.81 9.28
C TRP A 339 -12.77 1.76 8.09
N ASP A 340 -11.66 2.46 7.85
CA ASP A 340 -11.60 3.60 6.92
C ASP A 340 -11.11 3.28 5.51
N ASP A 341 -11.43 4.17 4.55
CA ASP A 341 -10.99 4.10 3.15
C ASP A 341 -10.06 5.26 2.75
N TRP A 342 -9.33 5.84 3.72
CA TRP A 342 -8.49 6.99 3.46
C TRP A 342 -7.27 6.70 2.55
N PRO A 343 -6.42 5.68 2.84
CA PRO A 343 -5.19 5.52 2.08
C PRO A 343 -5.43 4.87 0.71
N PRO A 344 -4.66 5.24 -0.32
CA PRO A 344 -4.80 4.69 -1.68
C PRO A 344 -4.18 3.29 -1.84
N ILE A 345 -3.92 2.58 -0.74
CA ILE A 345 -3.14 1.33 -0.70
C ILE A 345 -4.00 0.08 -0.71
N PHE A 346 -5.31 0.22 -0.46
CA PHE A 346 -6.27 -0.87 -0.45
C PHE A 346 -6.81 -1.13 -1.86
N THR A 347 -7.13 -2.38 -2.17
CA THR A 347 -7.60 -2.75 -3.51
C THR A 347 -8.86 -1.97 -3.96
N PRO A 348 -9.94 -1.86 -3.15
CA PRO A 348 -11.14 -1.12 -3.57
C PRO A 348 -10.88 0.37 -3.77
N GLN A 349 -10.10 0.99 -2.90
CA GLN A 349 -9.75 2.41 -2.94
C GLN A 349 -8.85 2.72 -4.14
N TYR A 350 -7.87 1.86 -4.44
CA TYR A 350 -7.09 1.95 -5.67
C TYR A 350 -8.01 1.91 -6.91
N ALA A 351 -9.00 1.02 -6.92
CA ALA A 351 -9.95 0.89 -8.01
C ALA A 351 -10.79 2.16 -8.22
N ALA A 352 -11.16 2.86 -7.14
CA ALA A 352 -11.91 4.11 -7.19
C ALA A 352 -11.13 5.21 -7.93
N PHE A 353 -9.81 5.31 -7.72
CA PHE A 353 -8.94 6.24 -8.47
C PHE A 353 -8.88 5.94 -9.98
N HIS A 354 -9.20 4.71 -10.39
CA HIS A 354 -9.29 4.28 -11.79
C HIS A 354 -10.71 4.31 -12.36
N GLY A 355 -11.65 4.99 -11.70
CA GLY A 355 -13.02 5.20 -12.19
C GLY A 355 -13.99 4.08 -11.84
N THR A 356 -13.65 3.21 -10.88
CA THR A 356 -14.62 2.30 -10.27
C THR A 356 -15.59 3.09 -9.43
N VAL A 357 -16.90 2.88 -9.61
CA VAL A 357 -17.95 3.61 -8.88
C VAL A 357 -18.64 2.76 -7.84
N ALA A 358 -18.46 1.44 -7.84
CA ALA A 358 -18.84 0.58 -6.71
C ALA A 358 -17.70 -0.38 -6.41
N ALA A 359 -17.05 -0.25 -5.26
CA ALA A 359 -15.99 -1.15 -4.85
C ALA A 359 -16.22 -1.62 -3.42
N HIS A 360 -15.83 -2.86 -3.12
CA HIS A 360 -16.09 -3.46 -1.81
C HIS A 360 -14.94 -4.36 -1.37
N THR A 361 -14.48 -4.19 -0.15
CA THR A 361 -14.03 -5.31 0.70
C THR A 361 -15.25 -6.06 1.22
N VAL A 362 -15.23 -7.39 1.13
CA VAL A 362 -16.20 -8.28 1.76
C VAL A 362 -15.46 -9.27 2.65
N GLU A 363 -15.59 -9.10 3.97
CA GLU A 363 -15.02 -9.99 4.98
C GLU A 363 -16.01 -11.12 5.31
N ILE A 364 -15.70 -12.37 4.98
CA ILE A 364 -16.59 -13.51 5.26
C ILE A 364 -16.52 -13.96 6.73
N PRO A 365 -17.54 -14.65 7.29
CA PRO A 365 -17.74 -14.60 8.74
C PRO A 365 -16.89 -15.53 9.62
N LEU A 366 -16.61 -16.76 9.18
CA LEU A 366 -16.12 -17.80 10.10
C LEU A 366 -14.63 -18.05 9.95
N GLN A 367 -13.85 -17.73 10.98
CA GLN A 367 -12.40 -17.99 10.98
C GLN A 367 -12.06 -19.48 10.80
N VAL A 368 -11.16 -19.76 9.84
CA VAL A 368 -10.53 -21.07 9.60
C VAL A 368 -9.00 -21.00 9.52
N ASN A 369 -8.42 -19.81 9.71
CA ASN A 369 -6.98 -19.55 9.61
C ASN A 369 -6.30 -19.51 11.00
N ASN A 370 -4.99 -19.24 11.02
CA ASN A 370 -4.21 -18.99 12.24
C ASN A 370 -4.46 -20.03 13.35
N ALA A 371 -4.79 -19.59 14.57
CA ALA A 371 -5.05 -20.47 15.70
C ALA A 371 -6.24 -21.42 15.45
N ALA A 372 -7.26 -21.00 14.70
CA ALA A 372 -8.41 -21.85 14.35
C ALA A 372 -7.97 -23.01 13.45
N TYR A 373 -7.08 -22.76 12.48
CA TYR A 373 -6.54 -23.80 11.61
C TYR A 373 -5.87 -24.94 12.39
N THR A 374 -5.13 -24.60 13.45
CA THR A 374 -4.40 -25.58 14.27
C THR A 374 -5.26 -26.24 15.34
N SER A 375 -6.18 -25.49 15.95
CA SER A 375 -6.93 -25.95 17.13
C SER A 375 -8.25 -26.66 16.80
N LEU A 376 -8.89 -26.33 15.67
CA LEU A 376 -10.19 -26.91 15.32
C LEU A 376 -10.04 -28.27 14.61
N PRO A 377 -10.98 -29.21 14.84
CA PRO A 377 -11.08 -30.44 14.06
C PRO A 377 -11.31 -30.14 12.57
N GLU A 378 -10.77 -31.00 11.71
CA GLU A 378 -10.90 -30.87 10.25
C GLU A 378 -12.36 -30.79 9.77
N SER A 379 -13.27 -31.53 10.40
CA SER A 379 -14.70 -31.48 10.09
C SER A 379 -15.31 -30.10 10.35
N GLU A 380 -14.90 -29.41 11.41
CA GLU A 380 -15.39 -28.06 11.72
C GLU A 380 -14.79 -27.02 10.77
N LEU A 381 -13.50 -27.13 10.45
CA LEU A 381 -12.87 -26.27 9.44
C LEU A 381 -13.59 -26.37 8.10
N ARG A 382 -13.89 -27.59 7.65
CA ARG A 382 -14.64 -27.82 6.40
C ARG A 382 -16.07 -27.29 6.46
N ARG A 383 -16.76 -27.42 7.61
CA ARG A 383 -18.10 -26.82 7.80
C ARG A 383 -18.04 -25.31 7.63
N ARG A 384 -17.12 -24.64 8.34
CA ARG A 384 -16.92 -23.19 8.28
C ARG A 384 -16.56 -22.72 6.88
N SER A 385 -15.61 -23.38 6.22
CA SER A 385 -15.22 -23.04 4.85
C SER A 385 -16.38 -23.24 3.86
N ALA A 386 -17.23 -24.25 4.02
CA ALA A 386 -18.42 -24.40 3.17
C ALA A 386 -19.40 -23.22 3.33
N ILE A 387 -19.69 -22.82 4.58
CA ILE A 387 -20.54 -21.64 4.89
C ILE A 387 -19.93 -20.36 4.30
N ASN A 388 -18.63 -20.14 4.49
CA ASN A 388 -17.92 -18.98 3.96
C ASN A 388 -17.98 -18.92 2.42
N VAL A 389 -17.84 -20.07 1.73
CA VAL A 389 -18.00 -20.14 0.26
C VAL A 389 -19.42 -19.78 -0.16
N ASP A 390 -20.45 -20.18 0.60
CA ASP A 390 -21.84 -19.84 0.31
C ASP A 390 -22.12 -18.35 0.51
N VAL A 391 -21.58 -17.74 1.57
CA VAL A 391 -21.64 -16.30 1.86
C VAL A 391 -20.95 -15.48 0.76
N ALA A 392 -19.69 -15.80 0.43
CA ALA A 392 -18.97 -15.18 -0.67
C ALA A 392 -19.74 -15.30 -2.00
N GLY A 393 -20.30 -16.48 -2.27
CA GLY A 393 -21.12 -16.72 -3.45
C GLY A 393 -22.39 -15.85 -3.49
N ALA A 394 -23.02 -15.59 -2.35
CA ALA A 394 -24.21 -14.73 -2.26
C ALA A 394 -23.86 -13.27 -2.56
N ALA A 395 -22.78 -12.75 -1.98
CA ALA A 395 -22.26 -11.40 -2.26
C ALA A 395 -21.93 -11.21 -3.76
N LEU A 396 -21.22 -12.18 -4.35
CA LEU A 396 -20.90 -12.17 -5.78
C LEU A 396 -22.15 -12.12 -6.66
N ARG A 397 -23.13 -13.02 -6.43
CA ARG A 397 -24.37 -13.06 -7.21
C ARG A 397 -25.20 -11.79 -7.06
N ALA A 398 -25.29 -11.24 -5.85
CA ALA A 398 -25.99 -10.00 -5.58
C ALA A 398 -25.37 -8.83 -6.35
N THR A 399 -24.04 -8.74 -6.39
CA THR A 399 -23.35 -7.73 -7.21
C THR A 399 -23.60 -7.90 -8.70
N LEU A 400 -23.53 -9.13 -9.24
CA LEU A 400 -23.83 -9.35 -10.66
C LEU A 400 -25.27 -8.96 -11.02
N ASP A 401 -26.21 -9.16 -10.09
CA ASP A 401 -27.60 -8.69 -10.23
C ASP A 401 -27.72 -7.16 -10.15
N TYR A 402 -26.95 -6.51 -9.28
CA TYR A 402 -26.84 -5.06 -9.22
C TYR A 402 -26.32 -4.50 -10.56
N VAL A 403 -25.19 -5.02 -11.06
CA VAL A 403 -24.59 -4.63 -12.34
C VAL A 403 -25.59 -4.77 -13.49
N ARG A 404 -26.28 -5.90 -13.58
CA ARG A 404 -27.29 -6.15 -14.62
C ARG A 404 -28.43 -5.12 -14.55
N SER A 405 -28.95 -4.85 -13.34
CA SER A 405 -30.10 -3.97 -13.15
C SER A 405 -29.77 -2.47 -13.20
N LYS A 406 -28.51 -2.09 -12.93
CA LYS A 406 -28.03 -0.70 -12.84
C LYS A 406 -26.98 -0.33 -13.88
N ARG A 407 -26.74 -1.19 -14.88
CA ARG A 407 -25.73 -0.99 -15.95
C ARG A 407 -25.66 0.45 -16.46
N THR A 408 -26.80 1.01 -16.86
CA THR A 408 -26.85 2.34 -17.48
C THR A 408 -26.36 3.44 -16.53
N SER A 409 -26.73 3.39 -15.25
CA SER A 409 -26.28 4.38 -14.26
C SER A 409 -24.82 4.18 -13.89
N ILE A 410 -24.38 2.94 -13.68
CA ILE A 410 -22.97 2.61 -13.36
C ILE A 410 -22.02 3.13 -14.44
N VAL A 411 -22.32 2.86 -15.72
CA VAL A 411 -21.48 3.33 -16.83
C VAL A 411 -21.52 4.86 -16.96
N ALA A 412 -22.68 5.48 -16.72
CA ALA A 412 -22.80 6.94 -16.74
C ALA A 412 -21.99 7.59 -15.61
N ASP A 413 -22.04 7.04 -14.40
CA ASP A 413 -21.30 7.54 -13.25
C ASP A 413 -19.78 7.35 -13.46
N GLN A 414 -19.32 6.22 -14.01
CA GLN A 414 -17.90 6.05 -14.40
C GLN A 414 -17.44 7.10 -15.42
N ILE A 415 -18.25 7.37 -16.46
CA ILE A 415 -17.94 8.44 -17.43
C ILE A 415 -17.87 9.79 -16.73
N GLU A 416 -18.76 10.05 -15.76
CA GLU A 416 -18.80 11.30 -15.01
C GLU A 416 -17.54 11.50 -14.17
N VAL A 417 -17.01 10.46 -13.52
CA VAL A 417 -15.71 10.52 -12.81
C VAL A 417 -14.63 11.08 -13.73
N PHE A 418 -14.43 10.46 -14.89
CA PHE A 418 -13.41 10.91 -15.84
C PHE A 418 -13.74 12.27 -16.46
N ARG A 419 -15.02 12.59 -16.67
CA ARG A 419 -15.44 13.89 -17.21
C ARG A 419 -15.09 15.03 -16.25
N ARG A 420 -15.38 14.87 -14.97
CA ARG A 420 -15.02 15.85 -13.94
C ARG A 420 -13.51 16.04 -13.92
N GLY A 421 -12.75 14.94 -13.90
CA GLY A 421 -11.29 14.90 -14.02
C GLY A 421 -10.75 15.72 -15.19
N ALA A 422 -11.12 15.34 -16.41
CA ALA A 422 -10.67 15.98 -17.64
C ALA A 422 -11.09 17.46 -17.76
N ALA A 423 -12.23 17.84 -17.17
CA ALA A 423 -12.69 19.23 -17.15
C ALA A 423 -11.98 20.08 -16.08
N GLY A 424 -11.33 19.46 -15.09
CA GLY A 424 -10.86 20.16 -13.89
C GLY A 424 -12.01 20.71 -13.05
N ALA A 425 -13.16 20.01 -13.01
CA ALA A 425 -14.31 20.41 -12.20
C ALA A 425 -14.02 20.21 -10.71
N ALA A 426 -14.60 21.04 -9.84
CA ALA A 426 -14.59 20.79 -8.40
C ALA A 426 -15.28 19.46 -8.07
N GLN A 427 -14.83 18.79 -7.01
CA GLN A 427 -15.54 17.64 -6.44
C GLN A 427 -16.90 18.08 -5.87
N VAL A 428 -17.83 17.13 -5.83
CA VAL A 428 -19.14 17.31 -5.20
C VAL A 428 -19.05 16.71 -3.80
N ALA A 429 -19.29 17.55 -2.77
CA ALA A 429 -19.37 17.09 -1.39
C ALA A 429 -20.60 16.19 -1.19
N VAL A 430 -20.44 15.12 -0.41
CA VAL A 430 -21.54 14.22 -0.07
C VAL A 430 -22.53 14.89 0.88
N SER A 431 -23.80 14.59 0.68
CA SER A 431 -24.94 15.02 1.49
C SER A 431 -26.15 14.16 1.12
N GLU A 432 -27.22 14.22 1.92
CA GLU A 432 -28.48 13.56 1.59
C GLU A 432 -29.06 14.00 0.22
N GLU A 433 -28.76 15.23 -0.23
CA GLU A 433 -29.19 15.75 -1.53
C GLU A 433 -28.37 15.17 -2.70
N THR A 434 -27.05 15.07 -2.53
CA THR A 434 -26.14 14.64 -3.60
C THR A 434 -26.06 13.12 -3.72
N VAL A 435 -26.30 12.40 -2.62
CA VAL A 435 -26.25 10.93 -2.53
C VAL A 435 -27.57 10.40 -1.94
N PRO A 436 -28.71 10.57 -2.64
CA PRO A 436 -30.02 10.21 -2.09
C PRO A 436 -30.13 8.71 -1.83
N GLY A 437 -30.66 8.36 -0.66
CA GLY A 437 -30.86 6.98 -0.22
C GLY A 437 -29.73 6.42 0.65
N VAL A 438 -28.71 7.22 0.95
CA VAL A 438 -27.67 6.91 1.94
C VAL A 438 -27.98 7.70 3.22
N PRO A 439 -28.45 7.06 4.30
CA PRO A 439 -28.74 7.74 5.55
C PRO A 439 -27.44 8.04 6.31
N GLY A 440 -27.50 8.99 7.25
CA GLY A 440 -26.43 9.19 8.23
C GLY A 440 -25.21 9.97 7.74
N ILE A 441 -25.25 10.57 6.55
CA ILE A 441 -24.14 11.41 6.06
C ILE A 441 -23.96 12.63 6.97
N GLY A 442 -22.85 12.68 7.69
CA GLY A 442 -22.47 13.76 8.59
C GLY A 442 -21.26 14.59 8.09
N PRO A 443 -20.91 15.68 8.79
CA PRO A 443 -19.69 16.46 8.50
C PRO A 443 -18.40 15.63 8.49
N GLU A 444 -18.36 14.56 9.29
CA GLU A 444 -17.28 13.57 9.38
C GLU A 444 -17.03 12.80 8.08
N ASP A 445 -18.02 12.74 7.16
CA ASP A 445 -17.92 12.05 5.87
C ASP A 445 -17.48 12.97 4.71
N VAL A 446 -17.34 14.28 4.96
CA VAL A 446 -17.13 15.26 3.88
C VAL A 446 -15.63 15.56 3.67
N TYR A 447 -15.07 14.93 2.65
CA TYR A 447 -13.67 15.12 2.22
C TYR A 447 -13.60 15.55 0.76
N THR A 448 -12.91 16.67 0.49
CA THR A 448 -12.70 17.18 -0.87
C THR A 448 -11.31 17.81 -1.00
N THR A 449 -10.81 17.84 -2.22
CA THR A 449 -9.48 18.35 -2.56
C THR A 449 -9.59 19.56 -3.50
N ASP A 450 -8.86 20.64 -3.18
CA ASP A 450 -8.58 21.71 -4.14
C ASP A 450 -7.36 21.34 -5.00
N PHE A 451 -7.62 20.71 -6.15
CA PHE A 451 -6.57 20.27 -7.06
C PHE A 451 -5.79 21.47 -7.63
N PRO A 452 -4.44 21.44 -7.63
CA PRO A 452 -3.66 22.47 -8.29
C PRO A 452 -3.90 22.44 -9.80
N ARG A 453 -3.51 23.50 -10.52
CA ARG A 453 -3.56 23.49 -11.99
C ARG A 453 -2.66 22.40 -12.55
N ALA A 454 -1.46 22.25 -12.02
CA ALA A 454 -0.49 21.25 -12.47
C ALA A 454 0.51 20.93 -11.35
N TYR A 455 1.22 19.82 -11.48
CA TYR A 455 2.51 19.62 -10.82
C TYR A 455 3.64 19.71 -11.84
N VAL A 456 4.74 20.36 -11.46
CA VAL A 456 5.95 20.41 -12.27
C VAL A 456 7.06 19.68 -11.55
N ILE A 457 7.68 18.72 -12.22
CA ILE A 457 8.91 18.06 -11.77
C ILE A 457 10.05 18.75 -12.52
N PRO A 458 10.72 19.73 -11.89
CA PRO A 458 11.76 20.51 -12.56
C PRO A 458 12.91 19.63 -13.02
N ALA A 459 13.46 19.97 -14.18
CA ALA A 459 14.73 19.45 -14.68
C ALA A 459 15.80 20.54 -14.65
N GLY A 460 17.06 20.12 -14.70
CA GLY A 460 18.23 21.00 -14.75
C GLY A 460 19.00 21.04 -13.44
N ARG A 461 20.26 21.45 -13.54
CA ARG A 461 21.19 21.48 -12.41
C ARG A 461 20.71 22.47 -11.34
N GLY A 462 20.63 22.00 -10.09
CA GLY A 462 20.23 22.82 -8.94
C GLY A 462 18.73 23.06 -8.78
N ALA A 463 17.91 22.70 -9.77
CA ALA A 463 16.44 22.78 -9.67
C ALA A 463 15.80 21.47 -9.18
N GLN A 464 16.55 20.36 -9.24
CA GLN A 464 16.09 19.03 -8.86
C GLN A 464 17.06 18.43 -7.84
N ARG A 465 16.54 17.93 -6.71
CA ARG A 465 17.35 17.26 -5.67
C ARG A 465 18.05 16.02 -6.21
N SER A 466 17.30 15.14 -6.87
CA SER A 466 17.81 13.90 -7.45
C SER A 466 17.14 13.63 -8.79
N ALA A 467 17.93 13.63 -9.87
CA ALA A 467 17.43 13.27 -11.20
C ALA A 467 16.96 11.82 -11.25
N THR A 468 17.66 10.92 -10.55
CA THR A 468 17.31 9.51 -10.38
C THR A 468 15.95 9.34 -9.70
N ALA A 469 15.71 10.07 -8.61
CA ALA A 469 14.43 10.06 -7.91
C ALA A 469 13.30 10.64 -8.78
N ALA A 470 13.56 11.73 -9.51
CA ALA A 470 12.61 12.32 -10.45
C ALA A 470 12.23 11.36 -11.58
N ALA A 471 13.21 10.64 -12.15
CA ALA A 471 12.95 9.63 -13.17
C ALA A 471 12.10 8.47 -12.62
N ARG A 472 12.46 7.94 -11.45
CA ARG A 472 11.68 6.90 -10.75
C ARG A 472 10.25 7.35 -10.46
N LEU A 473 10.05 8.57 -9.96
CA LEU A 473 8.71 9.12 -9.71
C LEU A 473 7.90 9.25 -11.01
N VAL A 474 8.51 9.75 -12.09
CA VAL A 474 7.82 9.87 -13.40
C VAL A 474 7.43 8.50 -13.94
N ASP A 475 8.32 7.52 -13.92
CA ASP A 475 8.00 6.15 -14.34
C ASP A 475 6.88 5.56 -13.50
N HIS A 476 6.86 5.84 -12.20
CA HIS A 476 5.81 5.36 -11.30
C HIS A 476 4.45 6.02 -11.53
N LEU A 477 4.43 7.33 -11.83
CA LEU A 477 3.22 8.03 -12.26
C LEU A 477 2.66 7.38 -13.54
N LEU A 478 3.52 7.14 -14.53
CA LEU A 478 3.14 6.49 -15.80
C LEU A 478 2.64 5.06 -15.58
N ALA A 479 3.25 4.31 -14.66
CA ALA A 479 2.81 2.96 -14.30
C ALA A 479 1.46 2.92 -13.58
N ASN A 480 1.00 4.04 -13.02
CA ASN A 480 -0.34 4.25 -12.48
C ASN A 480 -1.27 4.96 -13.49
N ASP A 481 -0.88 4.97 -14.77
CA ASP A 481 -1.60 5.58 -15.88
C ASP A 481 -1.93 7.08 -15.70
N VAL A 482 -1.05 7.79 -14.97
CA VAL A 482 -1.07 9.25 -14.90
C VAL A 482 -0.38 9.81 -16.14
N ARG A 483 -1.07 10.73 -16.84
CA ARG A 483 -0.54 11.36 -18.04
C ARG A 483 0.49 12.43 -17.67
N VAL A 484 1.71 12.22 -18.17
CA VAL A 484 2.85 13.14 -17.97
C VAL A 484 3.32 13.66 -19.32
N THR A 485 3.63 14.95 -19.38
CA THR A 485 4.29 15.57 -20.54
C THR A 485 5.68 16.07 -20.17
N ARG A 486 6.58 16.16 -21.15
CA ARG A 486 7.94 16.69 -20.97
C ARG A 486 8.17 17.91 -21.86
N ALA A 487 8.62 19.00 -21.25
CA ALA A 487 8.85 20.27 -21.93
C ALA A 487 9.99 20.18 -22.96
N ILE A 488 9.73 20.62 -24.18
CA ILE A 488 10.68 20.65 -25.31
C ILE A 488 11.50 21.94 -25.29
N ARG A 489 10.95 23.00 -24.68
CA ARG A 489 11.59 24.32 -24.47
C ARG A 489 11.37 24.75 -23.02
N ALA A 490 12.17 25.70 -22.54
CA ALA A 490 11.88 26.35 -21.28
C ALA A 490 10.53 27.08 -21.36
N PHE A 491 9.81 27.14 -20.25
CA PHE A 491 8.49 27.78 -20.16
C PHE A 491 8.32 28.51 -18.84
N ARG A 492 7.35 29.42 -18.77
CA ARG A 492 7.00 30.16 -17.56
C ARG A 492 5.59 29.76 -17.13
N LEU A 493 5.42 29.43 -15.85
CA LEU A 493 4.14 29.06 -15.27
C LEU A 493 4.10 29.55 -13.81
N ASP A 494 2.99 30.16 -13.42
CA ASP A 494 2.77 30.74 -12.07
C ASP A 494 3.96 31.61 -11.55
N GLY A 495 4.51 32.44 -12.44
CA GLY A 495 5.62 33.33 -12.10
C GLY A 495 7.00 32.68 -12.03
N ARG A 496 7.11 31.35 -12.20
CA ARG A 496 8.38 30.60 -12.21
C ARG A 496 8.78 30.19 -13.61
N THR A 497 10.08 30.12 -13.86
CA THR A 497 10.64 29.65 -15.14
C THR A 497 11.17 28.23 -14.97
N TYR A 498 10.68 27.31 -15.79
CA TYR A 498 11.07 25.91 -15.80
C TYR A 498 11.93 25.62 -17.03
N ALA A 499 13.01 24.87 -16.83
CA ALA A 499 13.94 24.54 -17.91
C ALA A 499 13.32 23.56 -18.93
N LYS A 500 13.95 23.49 -20.10
CA LYS A 500 13.72 22.39 -21.05
C LYS A 500 13.94 21.06 -20.34
N GLY A 501 13.05 20.10 -20.57
CA GLY A 501 13.14 18.76 -20.03
C GLY A 501 12.40 18.54 -18.71
N SER A 502 11.86 19.60 -18.07
CA SER A 502 10.96 19.48 -16.93
C SER A 502 9.70 18.71 -17.32
N TYR A 503 9.15 17.93 -16.39
CA TYR A 503 7.90 17.22 -16.59
C TYR A 503 6.73 18.04 -16.05
N VAL A 504 5.58 17.92 -16.71
CA VAL A 504 4.33 18.59 -16.31
C VAL A 504 3.24 17.53 -16.23
N VAL A 505 2.62 17.44 -15.05
CA VAL A 505 1.44 16.65 -14.77
C VAL A 505 0.25 17.60 -14.79
N ASP A 506 -0.53 17.60 -15.87
CA ASP A 506 -1.73 18.43 -16.00
C ASP A 506 -2.86 17.82 -15.17
N MET A 507 -3.40 18.53 -14.17
CA MET A 507 -4.50 18.01 -13.35
C MET A 507 -5.86 18.00 -14.06
N ARG A 508 -5.97 18.52 -15.28
CA ARG A 508 -7.11 18.36 -16.19
C ARG A 508 -6.96 17.07 -17.00
N GLN A 509 -7.01 15.95 -16.30
CA GLN A 509 -6.94 14.61 -16.88
C GLN A 509 -7.92 13.67 -16.16
N ALA A 510 -8.31 12.58 -16.83
CA ALA A 510 -9.28 11.62 -16.29
C ALA A 510 -8.88 11.07 -14.90
N LYS A 511 -7.61 10.72 -14.74
CA LYS A 511 -7.04 10.14 -13.50
C LYS A 511 -6.38 11.18 -12.59
N ARG A 512 -6.97 12.39 -12.51
CA ARG A 512 -6.44 13.47 -11.64
C ARG A 512 -6.35 13.07 -10.17
N GLY A 513 -7.27 12.22 -9.70
CA GLY A 513 -7.31 11.75 -8.31
C GLY A 513 -6.06 10.94 -7.99
N MET A 514 -5.72 9.98 -8.87
CA MET A 514 -4.48 9.21 -8.77
C MET A 514 -3.25 10.11 -8.82
N ALA A 515 -3.20 11.08 -9.73
CA ALA A 515 -2.08 12.03 -9.77
C ALA A 515 -1.94 12.83 -8.46
N SER A 516 -3.08 13.28 -7.91
CA SER A 516 -3.13 14.10 -6.69
C SER A 516 -2.72 13.31 -5.47
N VAL A 517 -3.29 12.13 -5.23
CA VAL A 517 -2.99 11.32 -4.04
C VAL A 517 -1.52 10.90 -3.97
N LEU A 518 -0.84 10.79 -5.12
CA LEU A 518 0.60 10.51 -5.19
C LEU A 518 1.48 11.76 -5.00
N LEU A 519 1.06 12.95 -5.44
CA LEU A 519 1.92 14.14 -5.52
C LEU A 519 1.59 15.24 -4.52
N ALA A 520 0.35 15.29 -4.02
CA ALA A 520 -0.08 16.26 -3.03
C ALA A 520 0.60 16.01 -1.69
N ASP A 521 0.64 17.06 -0.86
CA ASP A 521 1.14 16.94 0.51
C ASP A 521 0.24 16.00 1.34
N GLY A 522 -1.06 15.94 1.02
CA GLY A 522 -2.10 15.31 1.83
C GLY A 522 -2.72 16.29 2.83
N SER A 523 -3.54 15.77 3.73
CA SER A 523 -4.20 16.54 4.78
C SER A 523 -3.81 16.04 6.17
N ASP A 524 -3.70 16.96 7.14
CA ASP A 524 -3.70 16.62 8.56
C ASP A 524 -5.15 16.36 8.99
N ILE A 525 -5.43 15.12 9.38
CA ILE A 525 -6.76 14.66 9.78
C ILE A 525 -6.84 14.32 11.28
N SER A 526 -5.84 14.74 12.06
CA SER A 526 -5.75 14.45 13.49
C SER A 526 -6.97 14.94 14.28
N ASP A 527 -7.54 16.09 13.87
CA ASP A 527 -8.73 16.68 14.51
C ASP A 527 -10.06 16.17 13.92
N LYS A 528 -10.02 15.39 12.84
CA LYS A 528 -11.23 14.89 12.16
C LYS A 528 -11.69 13.55 12.69
N VAL A 529 -10.74 12.69 13.07
CA VAL A 529 -11.02 11.33 13.52
C VAL A 529 -10.15 10.96 14.73
N SER A 530 -10.67 10.08 15.58
CA SER A 530 -9.96 9.67 16.80
C SER A 530 -8.88 8.62 16.51
N VAL A 531 -9.11 7.77 15.51
CA VAL A 531 -8.27 6.60 15.17
C VAL A 531 -8.13 6.44 13.65
N MET A 532 -7.09 5.74 13.23
CA MET A 532 -6.88 5.28 11.86
C MET A 532 -6.84 3.76 11.82
N TYR A 533 -7.44 3.17 10.79
CA TYR A 533 -7.38 1.73 10.55
C TYR A 533 -5.98 1.27 10.12
N ASP A 534 -5.25 2.08 9.34
CA ASP A 534 -3.83 1.81 9.01
C ASP A 534 -2.98 3.11 8.99
N ILE A 535 -2.94 3.81 7.86
CA ILE A 535 -2.13 5.02 7.66
C ILE A 535 -2.88 6.11 6.92
N SER A 536 -2.44 7.37 7.12
CA SER A 536 -3.08 8.56 6.58
C SER A 536 -2.16 9.53 5.82
N GLY A 537 -0.84 9.32 5.83
CA GLY A 537 0.10 10.08 5.02
C GLY A 537 0.85 9.20 4.03
N TRP A 538 0.98 9.62 2.76
CA TRP A 538 1.74 8.87 1.76
C TRP A 538 2.60 9.75 0.85
N SER A 539 2.07 10.79 0.20
CA SER A 539 2.80 11.78 -0.61
C SER A 539 4.15 11.33 -1.22
N LEU A 540 4.12 10.65 -2.36
CA LEU A 540 5.36 10.35 -3.12
C LEU A 540 6.09 11.64 -3.52
N GLY A 541 5.35 12.72 -3.78
CA GLY A 541 5.91 14.04 -4.08
C GLY A 541 6.87 14.58 -3.02
N ARG A 542 6.73 14.14 -1.76
CA ARG A 542 7.63 14.49 -0.65
C ARG A 542 8.58 13.37 -0.29
N LEU A 543 8.09 12.14 -0.21
CA LEU A 543 8.81 11.01 0.37
C LEU A 543 9.65 10.22 -0.63
N TRP A 544 9.45 10.41 -1.94
CA TRP A 544 10.27 9.72 -2.96
C TRP A 544 11.51 10.51 -3.35
N GLY A 545 11.71 11.70 -2.77
CA GLY A 545 12.93 12.49 -2.94
C GLY A 545 13.09 13.15 -4.32
N ALA A 546 12.04 13.22 -5.14
CA ALA A 546 12.04 14.15 -6.25
C ALA A 546 11.62 15.54 -5.74
N THR A 547 12.19 16.60 -6.29
CA THR A 547 11.60 17.95 -6.19
C THR A 547 10.35 17.96 -7.05
N VAL A 548 9.20 18.26 -6.44
CA VAL A 548 7.89 18.41 -7.09
C VAL A 548 7.29 19.74 -6.68
N GLU A 549 6.83 20.52 -7.64
CA GLU A 549 6.23 21.83 -7.38
C GLU A 549 4.75 21.85 -7.78
N PRO A 550 3.81 22.06 -6.84
CA PRO A 550 2.43 22.34 -7.19
C PRO A 550 2.32 23.75 -7.77
N VAL A 551 1.54 23.88 -8.84
CA VAL A 551 1.28 25.14 -9.54
C VAL A 551 -0.21 25.41 -9.44
N ARG A 552 -0.59 26.49 -8.74
CA ARG A 552 -2.00 26.79 -8.46
C ARG A 552 -2.68 27.53 -9.61
N ARG A 553 -1.94 28.37 -10.34
CA ARG A 553 -2.50 29.26 -11.37
C ARG A 553 -1.69 29.24 -12.67
N GLY A 554 -2.28 29.82 -13.72
CA GLY A 554 -1.64 29.94 -15.03
C GLY A 554 -2.23 28.99 -16.08
N SER A 555 -1.81 29.20 -17.32
CA SER A 555 -2.27 28.42 -18.46
C SER A 555 -1.15 27.53 -18.98
N LEU A 556 -1.46 26.25 -19.19
CA LEU A 556 -0.58 25.35 -19.94
C LEU A 556 -0.73 25.53 -21.46
N TYR A 557 -1.66 26.38 -21.91
CA TYR A 557 -1.77 26.72 -23.33
C TYR A 557 -0.48 27.37 -23.82
N GLY A 558 0.12 26.80 -24.87
CA GLY A 558 1.39 27.27 -25.43
C GLY A 558 2.64 26.69 -24.75
N VAL A 559 2.50 25.90 -23.68
CA VAL A 559 3.63 25.10 -23.16
C VAL A 559 3.98 24.05 -24.20
N SER A 560 5.14 24.20 -24.83
CA SER A 560 5.65 23.24 -25.81
C SER A 560 6.18 22.00 -25.09
N ALA A 561 5.31 21.01 -24.90
CA ALA A 561 5.62 19.73 -24.28
C ALA A 561 5.08 18.57 -25.12
N ARG A 562 5.64 17.37 -24.92
CA ARG A 562 5.17 16.12 -25.54
C ARG A 562 4.80 15.09 -24.47
N PRO A 563 3.76 14.27 -24.66
CA PRO A 563 3.53 13.11 -23.80
C PRO A 563 4.77 12.22 -23.74
N VAL A 564 4.98 11.57 -22.59
CA VAL A 564 6.05 10.58 -22.40
C VAL A 564 5.46 9.25 -21.96
N SER A 565 6.09 8.15 -22.35
CA SER A 565 5.75 6.78 -21.93
C SER A 565 6.81 6.16 -21.01
N ALA A 566 7.92 6.88 -20.79
CA ALA A 566 8.96 6.57 -19.82
C ALA A 566 9.69 7.87 -19.47
N ALA A 567 10.29 7.92 -18.29
CA ALA A 567 11.21 8.96 -17.90
C ALA A 567 12.44 8.99 -18.81
N ALA A 568 13.08 10.14 -18.89
CA ALA A 568 14.37 10.29 -19.54
C ALA A 568 15.47 9.63 -18.68
N HIS A 569 16.28 8.78 -19.32
CA HIS A 569 17.44 8.16 -18.70
C HIS A 569 18.36 9.20 -18.04
N VAL A 570 18.81 8.87 -16.84
CA VAL A 570 19.72 9.66 -16.01
C VAL A 570 21.15 9.13 -16.10
N GLY A 571 21.31 7.85 -16.44
CA GLY A 571 22.59 7.15 -16.56
C GLY A 571 23.66 7.96 -17.29
N TYR A 572 24.70 8.37 -16.56
CA TYR A 572 25.79 9.20 -17.08
C TYR A 572 27.11 8.85 -16.40
N VAL A 573 28.22 8.95 -17.15
CA VAL A 573 29.57 8.84 -16.60
C VAL A 573 30.45 9.90 -17.24
N ALA A 574 31.09 10.72 -16.41
CA ALA A 574 32.00 11.73 -16.90
C ALA A 574 33.19 11.12 -17.66
N PRO A 575 33.64 11.75 -18.76
CA PRO A 575 34.60 11.13 -19.68
C PRO A 575 36.03 11.07 -19.11
N ARG A 576 36.38 11.92 -18.15
CA ARG A 576 37.74 12.07 -17.60
C ARG A 576 37.68 12.36 -16.11
N GLY A 577 38.82 12.13 -15.43
CA GLY A 577 38.98 12.39 -14.00
C GLY A 577 38.41 11.28 -13.10
N ASN A 578 38.53 11.48 -11.79
CA ASN A 578 37.81 10.65 -10.84
C ASN A 578 36.32 10.97 -10.91
N LEU A 579 35.51 9.99 -10.50
CA LEU A 579 34.07 10.05 -10.55
C LEU A 579 33.50 10.23 -9.16
N ARG A 580 32.43 11.01 -9.04
CA ARG A 580 31.64 11.17 -7.82
C ARG A 580 30.26 10.53 -8.01
N LEU A 581 29.88 9.72 -7.05
CA LEU A 581 28.52 9.20 -6.87
C LEU A 581 27.95 9.83 -5.59
N ARG A 582 26.77 10.46 -5.67
CA ARG A 582 26.27 11.33 -4.60
C ARG A 582 25.79 10.59 -3.35
N LEU A 583 25.17 9.44 -3.53
CA LEU A 583 24.50 8.64 -2.50
C LEU A 583 23.28 9.34 -1.87
N ASP A 584 22.47 10.03 -2.68
CA ASP A 584 21.24 10.70 -2.24
C ASP A 584 19.95 9.92 -2.63
N ASP A 585 20.09 8.74 -3.24
CA ASP A 585 18.99 7.85 -3.66
C ASP A 585 19.38 6.37 -3.51
N ALA A 586 18.40 5.50 -3.23
CA ALA A 586 18.58 4.05 -3.06
C ALA A 586 19.32 3.39 -4.24
N ARG A 587 19.07 3.85 -5.49
CA ARG A 587 19.74 3.30 -6.68
C ARG A 587 21.23 3.62 -6.71
N GLU A 588 21.64 4.72 -6.10
CA GLU A 588 23.06 5.08 -5.97
C GLU A 588 23.74 4.19 -4.93
N ILE A 589 23.08 3.87 -3.81
CA ILE A 589 23.55 2.85 -2.86
C ILE A 589 23.68 1.49 -3.54
N ALA A 590 22.68 1.10 -4.35
CA ALA A 590 22.71 -0.15 -5.10
C ALA A 590 23.88 -0.21 -6.11
N ALA A 591 24.16 0.91 -6.77
CA ALA A 591 25.30 1.05 -7.69
C ALA A 591 26.64 0.95 -6.95
N LEU A 592 26.78 1.59 -5.80
CA LEU A 592 27.96 1.49 -4.94
C LEU A 592 28.21 0.04 -4.51
N ASN A 593 27.20 -0.63 -3.95
CA ASN A 593 27.30 -2.02 -3.52
C ASN A 593 27.68 -2.96 -4.68
N SER A 594 27.21 -2.67 -5.91
CA SER A 594 27.60 -3.40 -7.13
C SER A 594 29.07 -3.23 -7.49
N LEU A 595 29.66 -2.05 -7.26
CA LEU A 595 31.08 -1.78 -7.48
C LEU A 595 31.94 -2.44 -6.39
N LEU A 596 31.54 -2.33 -5.12
CA LEU A 596 32.24 -2.95 -3.99
C LEU A 596 32.33 -4.47 -4.12
N ARG A 597 31.25 -5.13 -4.53
CA ARG A 597 31.28 -6.59 -4.82
C ARG A 597 32.22 -7.00 -5.95
N LYS A 598 32.58 -6.07 -6.84
CA LYS A 598 33.56 -6.30 -7.90
C LYS A 598 35.00 -5.98 -7.46
N GLY A 599 35.22 -5.68 -6.18
CA GLY A 599 36.52 -5.32 -5.62
C GLY A 599 37.02 -3.94 -6.05
N ILE A 600 36.13 -3.04 -6.49
CA ILE A 600 36.53 -1.69 -6.86
C ILE A 600 36.78 -0.88 -5.59
N SER A 601 38.02 -0.41 -5.42
CA SER A 601 38.40 0.49 -4.33
C SER A 601 37.74 1.85 -4.52
N VAL A 602 36.89 2.24 -3.59
CA VAL A 602 36.22 3.54 -3.57
C VAL A 602 36.43 4.21 -2.22
N ARG A 603 36.36 5.54 -2.17
CA ARG A 603 36.56 6.28 -0.91
C ARG A 603 35.43 7.26 -0.66
N GLN A 604 34.97 7.35 0.57
CA GLN A 604 33.99 8.33 1.02
C GLN A 604 34.63 9.72 1.12
N ALA A 605 33.91 10.73 0.64
CA ALA A 605 34.25 12.14 0.78
C ALA A 605 33.59 12.74 2.03
N ALA A 606 34.07 13.91 2.46
CA ALA A 606 33.57 14.58 3.66
C ALA A 606 32.07 14.94 3.63
N ASP A 607 31.48 15.04 2.45
CA ASP A 607 30.05 15.34 2.26
C ASP A 607 29.18 14.07 2.12
N GLY A 608 29.71 12.90 2.47
CA GLY A 608 29.01 11.61 2.42
C GLY A 608 28.97 10.96 1.04
N SER A 609 29.35 11.67 -0.02
CA SER A 609 29.43 11.11 -1.38
C SER A 609 30.63 10.18 -1.55
N VAL A 610 30.66 9.41 -2.64
CA VAL A 610 31.72 8.43 -2.91
C VAL A 610 32.51 8.77 -4.15
N ILE A 611 33.83 8.66 -4.02
CA ILE A 611 34.81 8.86 -5.08
C ILE A 611 35.20 7.49 -5.65
N VAL A 612 34.87 7.31 -6.92
CA VAL A 612 35.24 6.13 -7.72
C VAL A 612 36.43 6.51 -8.60
N PRO A 613 37.53 5.73 -8.59
CA PRO A 613 38.73 6.07 -9.34
C PRO A 613 38.47 6.07 -10.84
N GLY A 614 39.14 6.97 -11.57
CA GLY A 614 39.00 7.06 -13.03
C GLY A 614 39.35 5.76 -13.78
N SER A 615 40.15 4.88 -13.18
CA SER A 615 40.48 3.55 -13.71
C SER A 615 39.29 2.59 -13.74
N ALA A 616 38.28 2.79 -12.88
CA ALA A 616 37.08 1.95 -12.79
C ALA A 616 35.91 2.45 -13.68
N ARG A 617 36.20 3.31 -14.67
CA ARG A 617 35.17 3.95 -15.52
C ARG A 617 34.26 2.96 -16.23
N ALA A 618 34.80 1.86 -16.72
CA ALA A 618 34.02 0.86 -17.44
C ALA A 618 32.98 0.20 -16.53
N GLN A 619 33.37 -0.11 -15.29
CA GLN A 619 32.50 -0.67 -14.26
C GLN A 619 31.46 0.36 -13.81
N ALA A 620 31.86 1.62 -13.63
CA ALA A 620 30.94 2.73 -13.37
C ALA A 620 29.93 2.90 -14.51
N ALA A 621 30.33 2.73 -15.77
CA ALA A 621 29.42 2.80 -16.92
C ALA A 621 28.40 1.65 -16.96
N VAL A 622 28.79 0.44 -16.52
CA VAL A 622 27.84 -0.66 -16.33
C VAL A 622 26.86 -0.31 -15.21
N ALA A 623 27.36 0.13 -14.05
CA ALA A 623 26.51 0.51 -12.92
C ALA A 623 25.55 1.66 -13.27
N ALA A 624 26.03 2.70 -13.95
CA ALA A 624 25.23 3.84 -14.41
C ALA A 624 24.06 3.40 -15.29
N ARG A 625 24.27 2.43 -16.20
CA ARG A 625 23.20 1.90 -17.06
C ARG A 625 22.25 0.98 -16.30
N THR A 626 22.76 0.13 -15.41
CA THR A 626 21.95 -0.84 -14.66
C THR A 626 21.03 -0.16 -13.64
N TYR A 627 21.54 0.85 -12.94
CA TYR A 627 20.81 1.53 -11.85
C TYR A 627 20.27 2.90 -12.27
N ASP A 628 20.51 3.34 -13.51
CA ASP A 628 20.12 4.66 -14.04
C ASP A 628 20.59 5.82 -13.15
N VAL A 629 21.89 5.85 -12.85
CA VAL A 629 22.53 6.86 -11.97
C VAL A 629 23.66 7.60 -12.66
N ALA A 630 23.99 8.79 -12.16
CA ALA A 630 25.05 9.63 -12.69
C ALA A 630 26.35 9.52 -11.88
N PHE A 631 27.48 9.43 -12.58
CA PHE A 631 28.83 9.55 -12.06
C PHE A 631 29.49 10.80 -12.62
N ASP A 632 29.53 11.87 -11.81
CA ASP A 632 30.03 13.17 -12.23
C ASP A 632 31.56 13.27 -12.09
N ALA A 633 32.19 14.14 -12.88
CA ALA A 633 33.61 14.43 -12.69
C ALA A 633 33.81 15.16 -11.36
N THR A 634 34.87 14.83 -10.64
CA THR A 634 35.19 15.46 -9.36
C THR A 634 36.68 15.66 -9.16
N THR A 635 37.02 16.73 -8.46
CA THR A 635 38.36 16.98 -7.90
C THR A 635 38.41 16.67 -6.41
N ALA A 636 37.26 16.37 -5.78
CA ALA A 636 37.22 15.98 -4.37
C ALA A 636 37.97 14.66 -4.17
N THR A 637 38.73 14.59 -3.09
CA THR A 637 39.40 13.39 -2.63
C THR A 637 38.56 12.72 -1.55
N GLY A 638 38.44 11.39 -1.63
CA GLY A 638 37.88 10.61 -0.53
C GLY A 638 38.99 10.19 0.42
N THR A 639 38.69 10.15 1.72
CA THR A 639 39.64 9.81 2.79
C THR A 639 39.37 8.43 3.36
N THR A 640 38.11 8.05 3.53
CA THR A 640 37.74 6.77 4.17
C THR A 640 37.51 5.70 3.11
N ALA A 641 38.24 4.58 3.14
CA ALA A 641 38.00 3.47 2.21
C ALA A 641 36.68 2.78 2.56
N LEU A 642 35.86 2.49 1.55
CA LEU A 642 34.64 1.70 1.73
C LEU A 642 34.88 0.26 1.29
N HIS A 643 34.30 -0.66 2.05
CA HIS A 643 34.38 -2.09 1.81
C HIS A 643 32.99 -2.66 1.62
N ARG A 644 32.91 -3.88 1.09
CA ARG A 644 31.66 -4.63 0.97
C ARG A 644 31.06 -4.81 2.37
N THR A 645 29.80 -4.43 2.55
CA THR A 645 29.09 -4.52 3.84
C THR A 645 28.09 -5.67 3.86
N ARG A 646 28.25 -6.57 4.83
CA ARG A 646 27.39 -7.70 5.16
C ARG A 646 26.58 -7.35 6.40
N VAL A 647 25.26 -7.42 6.31
CA VAL A 647 24.33 -6.93 7.33
C VAL A 647 23.64 -8.10 8.01
N ALA A 648 23.77 -8.24 9.34
CA ALA A 648 22.81 -8.99 10.13
C ALA A 648 21.57 -8.11 10.36
N ALA A 649 20.37 -8.58 10.05
CA ALA A 649 19.17 -7.75 10.13
C ALA A 649 18.02 -8.45 10.89
N ALA A 650 17.66 -7.91 12.05
CA ALA A 650 16.39 -8.20 12.72
C ALA A 650 15.41 -7.07 12.41
N VAL A 651 14.75 -7.18 11.25
CA VAL A 651 13.99 -6.09 10.65
C VAL A 651 12.66 -6.54 10.07
N THR A 652 11.75 -5.60 9.81
CA THR A 652 10.47 -5.87 9.16
C THR A 652 10.62 -6.34 7.71
N PRO A 653 9.58 -6.96 7.10
CA PRO A 653 9.62 -7.37 5.69
C PRO A 653 9.94 -6.25 4.70
N GLY A 654 9.39 -5.04 4.95
CA GLY A 654 9.64 -3.85 4.14
C GLY A 654 11.11 -3.42 4.18
N GLU A 655 11.69 -3.36 5.37
CA GLU A 655 13.11 -3.03 5.57
C GLU A 655 14.02 -4.07 4.92
N LEU A 656 13.75 -5.37 5.11
CA LEU A 656 14.54 -6.44 4.48
C LEU A 656 14.51 -6.34 2.96
N PHE A 657 13.36 -6.00 2.38
CA PHE A 657 13.23 -5.78 0.93
C PHE A 657 14.02 -4.54 0.48
N ALA A 658 13.86 -3.40 1.16
CA ALA A 658 14.56 -2.16 0.85
C ALA A 658 16.09 -2.30 0.93
N LEU A 659 16.61 -3.01 1.93
CA LEU A 659 18.05 -3.32 2.04
C LEU A 659 18.55 -4.13 0.83
N ARG A 660 17.74 -5.09 0.36
CA ARG A 660 18.06 -5.89 -0.83
C ARG A 660 17.89 -5.10 -2.14
N GLU A 661 16.96 -4.14 -2.21
CA GLU A 661 16.85 -3.18 -3.32
C GLU A 661 18.10 -2.29 -3.40
N MET A 662 18.56 -1.80 -2.24
CA MET A 662 19.85 -1.13 -2.08
C MET A 662 21.05 -2.06 -2.25
N ASN A 663 20.79 -3.34 -2.56
CA ASN A 663 21.78 -4.31 -3.01
C ASN A 663 22.79 -4.68 -1.90
N PHE A 664 22.39 -4.57 -0.63
CA PHE A 664 23.15 -5.09 0.50
C PHE A 664 23.06 -6.62 0.56
N GLU A 665 24.08 -7.22 1.17
CA GLU A 665 24.03 -8.63 1.55
C GLU A 665 23.47 -8.72 2.95
N VAL A 666 22.28 -9.32 3.07
CA VAL A 666 21.52 -9.32 4.31
C VAL A 666 21.29 -10.75 4.76
N THR A 667 21.72 -11.02 5.98
CA THR A 667 21.43 -12.24 6.73
C THR A 667 20.36 -11.91 7.77
N PRO A 668 19.10 -12.38 7.58
CA PRO A 668 18.07 -12.14 8.57
C PRO A 668 18.39 -12.85 9.89
N VAL A 669 18.20 -12.15 11.01
CA VAL A 669 18.40 -12.67 12.37
C VAL A 669 17.20 -12.34 13.26
N SER A 670 17.09 -13.02 14.40
CA SER A 670 16.07 -12.81 15.43
C SER A 670 16.59 -13.35 16.75
N ALA A 671 15.91 -13.08 17.86
CA ALA A 671 16.28 -13.67 19.16
C ALA A 671 16.39 -15.20 19.09
N ALA A 672 15.47 -15.86 18.39
CA ALA A 672 15.49 -17.30 18.18
C ALA A 672 16.72 -17.78 17.37
N VAL A 673 17.10 -17.05 16.32
CA VAL A 673 18.29 -17.38 15.51
C VAL A 673 19.56 -17.23 16.33
N LEU A 674 19.69 -16.14 17.10
CA LEU A 674 20.88 -15.92 17.93
C LEU A 674 21.00 -16.95 19.06
N ASN A 675 19.87 -17.30 19.70
CA ASN A 675 19.82 -18.35 20.73
C ASN A 675 20.18 -19.74 20.19
N ALA A 676 19.93 -20.01 18.91
CA ALA A 676 20.35 -21.25 18.26
C ALA A 676 21.85 -21.29 17.90
N GLY A 677 22.56 -20.16 18.05
CA GLY A 677 23.95 -19.98 17.65
C GLY A 677 24.06 -19.29 16.29
N PHE A 678 24.77 -18.17 16.25
CA PHE A 678 24.97 -17.36 15.05
C PHE A 678 26.47 -17.07 14.82
N ASP A 679 26.90 -17.14 13.57
CA ASP A 679 28.28 -16.84 13.18
C ASP A 679 28.45 -15.34 12.92
N TRP A 680 28.89 -14.61 13.95
CA TRP A 680 29.14 -13.18 13.88
C TRP A 680 30.29 -12.79 12.94
N SER A 681 31.21 -13.72 12.60
CA SER A 681 32.28 -13.43 11.62
C SER A 681 31.75 -13.27 10.18
N ALA A 682 30.52 -13.70 9.94
CA ALA A 682 29.86 -13.62 8.65
C ALA A 682 29.27 -12.24 8.33
N VAL A 683 29.27 -11.29 9.27
CA VAL A 683 28.63 -9.98 9.15
C VAL A 683 29.53 -8.84 9.63
N ASP A 684 29.24 -7.61 9.21
CA ASP A 684 30.04 -6.41 9.53
C ASP A 684 29.25 -5.36 10.33
N VAL A 685 27.91 -5.46 10.34
CA VAL A 685 27.02 -4.50 11.01
C VAL A 685 25.70 -5.19 11.37
N LEU A 686 25.11 -4.78 12.49
CA LEU A 686 23.80 -5.21 12.93
C LEU A 686 22.74 -4.11 12.70
N PHE A 687 21.62 -4.44 12.05
CA PHE A 687 20.44 -3.57 11.96
C PHE A 687 19.27 -4.21 12.71
N VAL A 688 18.74 -3.50 13.71
CA VAL A 688 17.63 -3.94 14.55
C VAL A 688 16.49 -2.93 14.55
N SER A 689 15.31 -3.40 14.17
CA SER A 689 14.05 -2.67 14.20
C SER A 689 12.86 -3.51 14.68
N ALA A 690 12.96 -4.85 14.65
CA ALA A 690 11.92 -5.79 15.03
C ALA A 690 12.49 -7.19 15.38
N GLY A 691 11.82 -7.94 16.26
CA GLY A 691 12.07 -9.38 16.47
C GLY A 691 13.39 -9.76 17.17
N LEU A 692 14.08 -8.79 17.76
CA LEU A 692 15.28 -8.99 18.57
C LEU A 692 15.21 -8.12 19.83
N GLU A 693 14.65 -8.68 20.90
CA GLU A 693 14.69 -8.09 22.22
C GLU A 693 15.85 -8.68 23.03
N TYR A 694 16.66 -7.83 23.66
CA TYR A 694 17.87 -8.26 24.38
C TYR A 694 17.52 -9.20 25.55
N GLU A 695 16.36 -8.98 26.18
CA GLU A 695 15.86 -9.80 27.29
C GLU A 695 15.50 -11.24 26.87
N ASP A 696 15.13 -11.47 25.61
CA ASP A 696 14.82 -12.80 25.08
C ASP A 696 16.06 -13.64 24.77
N LEU A 697 17.25 -13.04 24.81
CA LEU A 697 18.51 -13.74 24.56
C LEU A 697 18.97 -14.54 25.77
N GLY A 698 19.35 -15.79 25.54
CA GLY A 698 20.07 -16.62 26.51
C GLY A 698 21.49 -16.10 26.72
N THR A 699 22.12 -16.50 27.83
CA THR A 699 23.44 -15.98 28.25
C THR A 699 24.50 -16.06 27.15
N ALA A 700 24.60 -17.19 26.44
CA ALA A 700 25.58 -17.36 25.37
C ALA A 700 25.35 -16.41 24.19
N ALA A 701 24.09 -16.21 23.80
CA ALA A 701 23.73 -15.29 22.72
C ALA A 701 23.99 -13.83 23.10
N ARG A 702 23.70 -13.45 24.36
CA ARG A 702 24.05 -12.11 24.88
C ARG A 702 25.55 -11.87 24.86
N THR A 703 26.34 -12.78 25.42
CA THR A 703 27.81 -12.65 25.42
C THR A 703 28.37 -12.55 24.00
N ALA A 704 27.84 -13.32 23.05
CA ALA A 704 28.28 -13.25 21.65
C ALA A 704 27.86 -11.94 20.97
N LEU A 705 26.66 -11.43 21.25
CA LEU A 705 26.18 -10.15 20.75
C LEU A 705 26.98 -8.98 21.31
N ASP A 706 27.18 -8.95 22.64
CA ASP A 706 27.95 -7.91 23.32
C ASP A 706 29.39 -7.88 22.77
N GLY A 707 30.03 -9.05 22.67
CA GLY A 707 31.38 -9.15 22.11
C GLY A 707 31.48 -8.80 20.62
N PHE A 708 30.40 -8.92 19.84
CA PHE A 708 30.37 -8.39 18.48
C PHE A 708 30.30 -6.85 18.49
N LEU A 709 29.46 -6.29 19.36
CA LEU A 709 29.22 -4.85 19.47
C LEU A 709 30.35 -4.08 20.15
N ASP A 710 31.30 -4.76 20.80
CA ASP A 710 32.53 -4.16 21.34
C ASP A 710 33.37 -3.46 20.23
N ASP A 711 33.31 -3.98 19.00
CA ASP A 711 34.09 -3.48 17.86
C ASP A 711 33.27 -3.31 16.57
N HIS A 712 31.98 -3.67 16.55
CA HIS A 712 31.09 -3.46 15.39
C HIS A 712 29.93 -2.52 15.71
N GLY A 713 29.37 -1.90 14.68
CA GLY A 713 28.30 -0.92 14.85
C GLY A 713 26.88 -1.49 14.82
N LEU A 714 25.96 -0.74 15.44
CA LEU A 714 24.52 -0.94 15.43
C LEU A 714 23.82 0.16 14.61
N VAL A 715 22.91 -0.24 13.73
CA VAL A 715 21.84 0.63 13.24
C VAL A 715 20.55 0.22 13.95
N GLY A 716 20.00 1.10 14.79
CA GLY A 716 18.75 0.88 15.51
C GLY A 716 17.63 1.72 14.92
N ARG A 717 16.42 1.17 14.80
CA ARG A 717 15.22 1.95 14.44
C ARG A 717 14.08 1.72 15.44
N GLY A 718 13.38 2.80 15.79
CA GLY A 718 12.25 2.84 16.70
C GLY A 718 12.56 2.34 18.10
N ALA A 719 11.51 1.94 18.81
CA ALA A 719 11.59 1.47 20.19
C ALA A 719 12.53 0.25 20.34
N THR A 720 12.38 -0.79 19.52
CA THR A 720 13.22 -2.01 19.59
C THR A 720 14.70 -1.71 19.38
N GLY A 721 15.07 -0.91 18.37
CA GLY A 721 16.46 -0.53 18.14
C GLY A 721 17.04 0.33 19.28
N ALA A 722 16.24 1.24 19.83
CA ALA A 722 16.65 2.08 20.95
C ALA A 722 16.75 1.30 22.27
N ALA A 723 15.90 0.30 22.48
CA ALA A 723 15.95 -0.61 23.63
C ALA A 723 17.23 -1.44 23.60
N LEU A 724 17.59 -2.01 22.45
CA LEU A 724 18.86 -2.73 22.30
C LEU A 724 20.05 -1.81 22.58
N ASN A 725 20.08 -0.60 22.01
CA ASN A 725 21.12 0.38 22.31
C ASN A 725 21.23 0.69 23.80
N SER A 726 20.11 0.81 24.49
CA SER A 726 20.07 1.12 25.92
C SER A 726 20.58 -0.06 26.76
N ALA A 727 20.30 -1.29 26.34
CA ALA A 727 20.76 -2.51 27.00
C ALA A 727 22.28 -2.72 26.84
N THR A 728 22.86 -2.34 25.70
CA THR A 728 24.28 -2.52 25.40
C THR A 728 25.14 -1.29 25.69
N GLY A 729 24.53 -0.12 25.89
CA GLY A 729 25.22 1.11 26.26
C GLY A 729 26.03 1.78 25.13
N LEU A 730 25.72 1.48 23.86
CA LEU A 730 26.50 1.95 22.70
C LEU A 730 26.38 3.46 22.43
N LEU A 731 25.25 4.07 22.76
CA LEU A 731 25.01 5.51 22.57
C LEU A 731 24.21 6.07 23.73
N ALA A 732 24.73 7.14 24.34
CA ALA A 732 24.07 7.86 25.42
C ALA A 732 22.95 8.78 24.88
N ALA A 733 21.81 8.20 24.54
CA ALA A 733 20.61 8.91 24.11
C ALA A 733 19.36 8.25 24.69
N LYS A 734 18.45 9.05 25.25
CA LYS A 734 17.19 8.56 25.81
C LYS A 734 16.10 8.58 24.74
N PRO A 735 15.49 7.44 24.36
CA PRO A 735 14.35 7.44 23.47
C PRO A 735 13.10 7.96 24.19
N VAL A 736 12.29 8.70 23.46
CA VAL A 736 10.94 9.12 23.87
C VAL A 736 9.98 8.67 22.78
N GLU A 737 9.06 7.79 23.14
CA GLU A 737 8.04 7.27 22.24
C GLU A 737 6.87 8.25 22.17
N GLY A 738 6.45 8.56 20.94
CA GLY A 738 5.21 9.27 20.67
C GLY A 738 3.99 8.37 20.79
N ASN A 739 2.83 8.91 20.43
CA ASN A 739 1.62 8.11 20.29
C ASN A 739 1.81 6.99 19.25
N GLY A 740 1.57 5.73 19.63
CA GLY A 740 1.75 4.55 18.77
C GLY A 740 0.82 4.50 17.55
N ASP A 741 -0.29 5.24 17.58
CA ASP A 741 -1.22 5.35 16.44
C ASP A 741 -0.81 6.44 15.45
N ALA A 742 0.14 7.29 15.83
CA ALA A 742 0.57 8.39 15.00
C ALA A 742 1.29 7.91 13.74
N ASN A 743 0.92 8.49 12.60
CA ASN A 743 1.57 8.23 11.33
C ASN A 743 1.38 9.42 10.36
N GLY A 744 2.34 9.62 9.46
CA GLY A 744 2.21 10.70 8.49
C GLY A 744 3.52 11.22 7.91
N VAL A 745 3.38 12.27 7.10
CA VAL A 745 4.50 13.03 6.53
C VAL A 745 4.81 14.19 7.48
N VAL A 746 6.07 14.32 7.87
CA VAL A 746 6.52 15.39 8.76
C VAL A 746 7.68 16.17 8.15
N ARG A 747 7.81 17.45 8.51
CA ARG A 747 8.94 18.30 8.14
C ARG A 747 10.17 17.96 8.97
N MET A 748 11.32 17.91 8.32
CA MET A 748 12.61 17.55 8.91
C MET A 748 13.66 18.64 8.72
N VAL A 749 14.64 18.65 9.60
CA VAL A 749 15.87 19.45 9.50
C VAL A 749 17.06 18.50 9.48
N ASN A 750 17.75 18.42 8.35
CA ASN A 750 18.95 17.60 8.19
C ASN A 750 20.19 18.41 8.59
N SER A 751 20.95 17.94 9.58
CA SER A 751 22.12 18.64 10.13
C SER A 751 23.42 17.87 9.97
N GLY A 752 23.37 16.54 9.87
CA GLY A 752 24.55 15.69 9.81
C GLY A 752 24.86 15.11 8.42
N VAL A 753 25.96 14.35 8.35
CA VAL A 753 26.47 13.79 7.08
C VAL A 753 25.62 12.60 6.64
N LEU A 754 25.03 11.84 7.57
CA LEU A 754 24.22 10.67 7.24
C LEU A 754 22.93 11.06 6.52
N THR A 755 22.33 12.17 6.93
CA THR A 755 21.09 12.74 6.36
C THR A 755 21.37 13.85 5.33
N GLY A 756 22.64 14.13 5.04
CA GLY A 756 23.05 15.15 4.09
C GLY A 756 22.55 14.84 2.68
N GLY A 757 21.58 15.59 2.17
CA GLY A 757 20.95 15.32 0.88
C GLY A 757 19.65 14.51 0.96
N SER A 758 19.24 14.06 2.15
CA SER A 758 17.88 13.57 2.41
C SER A 758 16.84 14.66 2.10
N PRO A 759 15.58 14.29 1.81
CA PRO A 759 14.49 15.25 1.69
C PRO A 759 14.31 16.06 2.98
N ASP A 760 13.68 17.24 2.87
CA ASP A 760 13.23 18.07 3.99
C ASP A 760 11.93 17.57 4.64
N HIS A 761 11.50 16.37 4.25
CA HIS A 761 10.34 15.66 4.77
C HIS A 761 10.75 14.22 5.07
N GLY A 762 10.12 13.62 6.07
CA GLY A 762 10.27 12.20 6.37
C GLY A 762 8.94 11.57 6.76
N PHE A 763 8.93 10.25 6.87
CA PHE A 763 7.78 9.49 7.29
C PHE A 763 7.87 9.07 8.76
N VAL A 764 6.75 9.15 9.47
CA VAL A 764 6.61 8.59 10.82
C VAL A 764 5.49 7.58 10.86
N TYR A 765 5.69 6.58 11.71
CA TYR A 765 4.70 5.60 12.11
C TYR A 765 5.14 5.12 13.50
N ALA A 766 4.34 5.40 14.55
CA ALA A 766 4.77 5.30 15.94
C ALA A 766 6.11 6.06 16.19
N PRO A 767 6.12 7.40 16.04
CA PRO A 767 7.34 8.20 16.04
C PRO A 767 8.13 8.09 17.36
N VAL A 768 9.45 8.14 17.25
CA VAL A 768 10.38 8.27 18.38
C VAL A 768 11.24 9.51 18.18
N TRP A 769 11.66 10.14 19.27
CA TRP A 769 12.73 11.14 19.28
C TRP A 769 13.70 10.89 20.43
N PHE A 770 14.86 11.55 20.38
CA PHE A 770 15.93 11.33 21.34
C PHE A 770 16.22 12.59 22.16
N THR A 771 16.27 12.43 23.48
CA THR A 771 16.60 13.46 24.47
C THR A 771 17.81 13.04 25.30
N ASP A 772 18.24 13.89 26.24
CA ASP A 772 19.34 13.61 27.17
C ASP A 772 20.63 13.14 26.46
N LEU A 773 20.95 13.80 25.35
CA LEU A 773 22.05 13.41 24.47
C LEU A 773 23.41 13.61 25.15
N GLY A 774 24.22 12.55 25.19
CA GLY A 774 25.59 12.59 25.70
C GLY A 774 26.53 13.42 24.82
N PRO A 775 27.74 13.78 25.32
CA PRO A 775 28.66 14.70 24.65
C PRO A 775 29.21 14.18 23.31
N GLU A 776 29.26 12.86 23.12
CA GLU A 776 29.72 12.20 21.89
C GLU A 776 28.60 12.02 20.85
N VAL A 777 27.35 12.31 21.22
CA VAL A 777 26.19 12.11 20.35
C VAL A 777 26.05 13.26 19.37
N ARG A 778 25.92 12.92 18.09
CA ARG A 778 25.64 13.89 17.02
C ARG A 778 24.19 13.80 16.60
N VAL A 779 23.55 14.96 16.44
CA VAL A 779 22.22 15.06 15.85
C VAL A 779 22.37 15.09 14.33
N GLU A 780 21.92 14.03 13.67
CA GLU A 780 21.93 13.91 12.22
C GLU A 780 20.67 14.53 11.61
N GLN A 781 19.53 14.39 12.27
CA GLN A 781 18.26 14.97 11.84
C GLN A 781 17.39 15.32 13.06
N SER A 782 16.58 16.36 12.91
CA SER A 782 15.55 16.75 13.87
C SER A 782 14.19 16.91 13.18
N TYR A 783 13.12 16.73 13.95
CA TYR A 783 11.81 17.24 13.56
C TYR A 783 11.88 18.77 13.44
N ALA A 784 11.18 19.34 12.46
CA ALA A 784 11.10 20.79 12.34
C ALA A 784 10.44 21.44 13.58
N ALA A 785 10.85 22.67 13.91
CA ALA A 785 10.20 23.45 14.94
C ALA A 785 8.75 23.81 14.56
N GLY A 786 7.92 24.13 15.56
CA GLY A 786 6.49 24.38 15.36
C GLY A 786 5.69 23.08 15.32
N ASN A 787 4.65 22.98 14.48
CA ASN A 787 4.02 21.69 14.21
C ASN A 787 4.83 20.97 13.12
N PRO A 788 5.48 19.82 13.38
CA PRO A 788 6.20 19.09 12.34
C PRO A 788 5.28 18.37 11.36
N LEU A 789 4.03 18.04 11.74
CA LEU A 789 3.09 17.30 10.87
C LEU A 789 2.70 18.13 9.64
N VAL A 790 2.73 17.47 8.47
CA VAL A 790 2.28 18.02 7.19
C VAL A 790 0.96 17.40 6.79
N SER A 791 0.89 16.07 6.85
CA SER A 791 -0.30 15.29 6.57
C SER A 791 -0.23 13.96 7.30
N GLY A 792 -1.40 13.37 7.54
CA GLY A 792 -1.55 12.15 8.31
C GLY A 792 -2.36 12.37 9.58
N HIS A 793 -2.10 11.58 10.60
CA HIS A 793 -2.81 11.57 11.88
C HIS A 793 -1.79 11.43 12.99
N TRP A 794 -1.65 12.46 13.83
CA TRP A 794 -0.78 12.42 15.00
C TRP A 794 -1.38 13.28 16.11
N ARG A 795 -2.06 12.59 17.03
CA ARG A 795 -2.64 13.17 18.24
C ARG A 795 -1.73 12.93 19.45
N PRO A 796 -1.68 13.85 20.42
CA PRO A 796 -1.14 13.49 21.74
C PRO A 796 -1.94 12.34 22.35
N ALA A 797 -1.31 11.59 23.24
CA ALA A 797 -1.97 10.61 24.10
C ALA A 797 -2.94 11.30 25.07
N GLU A 798 -3.75 10.51 25.79
CA GLU A 798 -4.75 11.03 26.72
C GLU A 798 -4.15 11.92 27.84
N ASP A 799 -2.89 11.68 28.21
CA ASP A 799 -2.17 12.47 29.21
C ASP A 799 -1.56 13.78 28.64
N GLY A 800 -1.77 14.05 27.36
CA GLY A 800 -1.29 15.24 26.65
C GLY A 800 0.13 15.12 26.11
N THR A 801 0.80 13.98 26.29
CA THR A 801 2.18 13.75 25.82
C THR A 801 2.20 13.02 24.47
N GLY A 802 3.38 12.84 23.88
CA GLY A 802 3.54 11.98 22.71
C GLY A 802 3.09 12.62 21.39
N GLY A 803 2.74 13.91 21.40
CA GLY A 803 2.19 14.62 20.24
C GLY A 803 3.24 15.34 19.37
N PRO A 804 2.83 15.93 18.22
CA PRO A 804 3.75 16.66 17.33
C PRO A 804 4.46 17.84 18.03
N ALA A 805 3.80 18.46 19.01
CA ALA A 805 4.36 19.56 19.79
C ALA A 805 5.54 19.12 20.68
N ASP A 806 5.51 17.91 21.22
CA ASP A 806 6.60 17.37 22.05
C ASP A 806 7.81 16.97 21.20
N ALA A 807 7.56 16.47 19.99
CA ALA A 807 8.60 16.10 19.03
C ALA A 807 9.26 17.33 18.36
N ALA A 808 8.58 18.49 18.34
CA ALA A 808 9.04 19.68 17.63
C ALA A 808 10.47 20.11 18.02
N GLY A 809 11.38 20.15 17.04
CA GLY A 809 12.79 20.50 17.27
C GLY A 809 13.63 19.41 17.93
N GLN A 810 13.05 18.27 18.34
CA GLN A 810 13.78 17.16 18.93
C GLN A 810 14.55 16.35 17.89
N ALA A 811 15.61 15.67 18.31
CA ALA A 811 16.41 14.83 17.44
C ALA A 811 15.61 13.59 17.00
N SER A 812 15.47 13.41 15.69
CA SER A 812 14.82 12.24 15.07
C SER A 812 15.85 11.19 14.63
N VAL A 813 17.09 11.59 14.35
CA VAL A 813 18.20 10.69 14.04
C VAL A 813 19.44 11.14 14.79
N VAL A 814 20.04 10.22 15.54
CA VAL A 814 21.27 10.46 16.29
C VAL A 814 22.34 9.44 15.94
N SER A 815 23.60 9.84 16.00
CA SER A 815 24.75 8.98 15.71
C SER A 815 25.86 9.13 16.76
N GLY A 816 26.68 8.10 16.88
CA GLY A 816 27.96 8.10 17.58
C GLY A 816 28.95 7.17 16.90
N ALA A 817 30.01 6.76 17.61
CA ALA A 817 31.05 5.91 17.02
C ALA A 817 30.55 4.51 16.64
N GLN A 818 29.68 3.91 17.46
CA GLN A 818 29.24 2.52 17.33
C GLN A 818 27.73 2.36 17.13
N ALA A 819 26.95 3.45 17.10
CA ALA A 819 25.53 3.34 16.85
C ALA A 819 24.94 4.53 16.07
N VAL A 820 23.93 4.22 15.25
CA VAL A 820 23.01 5.19 14.65
C VAL A 820 21.60 4.79 15.01
N LEU A 821 20.81 5.71 15.56
CA LEU A 821 19.42 5.47 15.95
C LEU A 821 18.46 6.32 15.13
N PHE A 822 17.47 5.68 14.54
CA PHE A 822 16.38 6.28 13.79
C PHE A 822 15.10 6.27 14.61
N GLY A 823 14.50 7.44 14.82
CA GLY A 823 13.18 7.59 15.41
C GLY A 823 12.06 7.76 14.37
N THR A 824 12.43 7.92 13.10
CA THR A 824 11.54 7.95 11.93
C THR A 824 11.52 6.59 11.24
N GLU A 825 10.76 6.50 10.14
CA GLU A 825 10.45 5.26 9.45
C GLU A 825 10.98 5.22 8.00
N PRO A 826 12.31 5.29 7.81
CA PRO A 826 12.92 5.61 6.52
C PRO A 826 12.83 4.48 5.47
N LEU A 827 12.43 3.27 5.85
CA LEU A 827 12.27 2.12 4.93
C LEU A 827 10.85 1.50 5.00
N PHE A 828 9.89 2.20 5.63
CA PHE A 828 8.56 1.66 5.90
C PHE A 828 7.88 1.15 4.63
N ARG A 829 7.55 -0.15 4.61
CA ARG A 829 6.84 -0.85 3.51
C ARG A 829 7.35 -0.50 2.10
N ASP A 830 8.67 -0.30 1.96
CA ASP A 830 9.31 0.10 0.70
C ASP A 830 8.84 1.46 0.12
N HIS A 831 8.19 2.30 0.93
CA HIS A 831 7.54 3.53 0.48
C HIS A 831 8.46 4.77 0.47
N PRO A 832 9.07 5.26 1.58
CA PRO A 832 9.79 6.53 1.59
C PRO A 832 11.19 6.43 0.96
N LYS A 833 11.24 6.06 -0.34
CA LYS A 833 12.46 5.80 -1.11
C LYS A 833 13.45 6.97 -1.14
N GLY A 834 13.00 8.20 -0.88
CA GLY A 834 13.86 9.37 -0.74
C GLY A 834 14.75 9.32 0.51
N GLU A 835 14.35 8.58 1.53
CA GLU A 835 15.06 8.45 2.80
C GLU A 835 16.04 7.26 2.84
N PHE A 836 15.91 6.28 1.93
CA PHE A 836 16.67 5.02 1.97
C PHE A 836 18.19 5.23 2.05
N ALA A 837 18.69 6.24 1.35
CA ALA A 837 20.11 6.52 1.28
C ALA A 837 20.72 6.84 2.65
N GLN A 838 19.95 7.42 3.59
CA GLN A 838 20.46 7.71 4.93
C GLN A 838 20.70 6.44 5.75
N VAL A 839 19.86 5.41 5.56
CA VAL A 839 20.08 4.09 6.15
C VAL A 839 21.29 3.40 5.50
N GLY A 840 21.40 3.48 4.17
CA GLY A 840 22.58 2.96 3.46
C GLY A 840 23.89 3.58 3.96
N ARG A 841 23.92 4.90 4.18
CA ARG A 841 25.07 5.61 4.74
C ARG A 841 25.35 5.23 6.19
N ALA A 842 24.31 5.07 7.02
CA ALA A 842 24.45 4.58 8.39
C ALA A 842 25.11 3.20 8.43
N LEU A 843 24.67 2.26 7.58
CA LEU A 843 25.26 0.92 7.49
C LEU A 843 26.73 0.96 7.08
N PHE A 844 27.11 1.78 6.10
CA PHE A 844 28.53 1.93 5.73
C PHE A 844 29.36 2.53 6.87
N SER A 845 28.82 3.54 7.56
CA SER A 845 29.51 4.16 8.70
C SER A 845 29.72 3.18 9.84
N MET A 846 28.72 2.36 10.16
CA MET A 846 28.76 1.40 11.25
C MET A 846 29.60 0.17 10.93
N ALA A 847 29.69 -0.22 9.66
CA ALA A 847 30.61 -1.27 9.24
C ALA A 847 32.08 -0.84 9.32
N GLN A 848 32.38 0.45 9.18
CA GLN A 848 33.76 0.98 9.25
C GLN A 848 34.29 1.16 10.66
N ALA A 849 33.42 1.23 11.68
CA ALA A 849 33.83 1.30 13.09
C ALA A 849 34.70 0.10 13.50
N SER A 850 34.55 -1.04 12.82
CA SER A 850 35.34 -2.27 13.01
C SER A 850 36.80 -2.21 12.53
N GLY A 851 37.20 -1.19 11.77
CA GLY A 851 38.50 -1.15 11.08
C GLY A 851 39.52 -0.16 11.65
N ALA A 852 39.24 0.53 12.75
CA ALA A 852 40.09 1.64 13.21
C ALA A 852 41.46 1.22 13.77
N ASP A 853 41.69 -0.08 14.05
CA ASP A 853 42.92 -0.56 14.69
C ASP A 853 43.94 -1.24 13.75
N GLU A 854 43.60 -1.57 12.50
CA GLU A 854 44.51 -2.35 11.62
C GLU A 854 45.52 -1.52 10.79
N GLU A 855 45.45 -0.19 10.76
CA GLU A 855 46.41 0.65 9.99
C GLU A 855 47.55 1.29 10.82
N SER A 856 47.77 0.86 12.07
CA SER A 856 48.88 1.36 12.91
C SER A 856 50.07 0.40 13.10
N GLY A 857 50.19 -0.63 12.26
CA GLY A 857 51.30 -1.62 12.30
C GLY A 857 52.41 -1.38 11.28
#